data_AF-A0A0D8ZT22-F1
#
_entry.id   AF-A0A0D8ZT22-F1
#
_cell.length_a   1.000
_cell.length_b   1.000
_cell.length_c   1.000
_cell.angle_alpha   90.00
_cell.angle_beta   90.00
_cell.angle_gamma   90.00
#
_symmetry.space_group_name_H-M   'P 1'
#
loop_
_entity.id
_entity.type
_entity.pdbx_description
1 polymer ?
#
loop_
_entity_poly.entity_id
_entity_poly.type
_entity_poly.pdbx_seq_one_letter_code
_entity_poly.pdbx_strand_id
1 'polypeptide(L)'
;MNNLDNSELNSLIPAEIKNDEFYIALQKIAEEENIKTVLEIGSSSGEGSTEAIVTGLRQNPHKPILFCMEISKTRFAELENRYTNDSFVKCYNVSSVALEQFPSENEVTKFYNNNQTSLNHYPLDRVLGWLQQDIDYVKSSGVMSNGITKIKQENNINVFDLVLIDGSEFTGIAELNELYGAKIICLDDINTFKNYQNYQKLLVDKNYVLVAQNFFVRNGYSIFKKSSKVEDYYFEYEASEQLLVRKLVQPGMTVFDVGANIGNYSLLLSKLVGISGKVYSFEPASSTFQKLQERIIQSEYNNIHSCQKAVYSENKNLNFNEFPDDYSVWNSIGKPKMANPNGSGDYIPIIKTELVEAITLDSFCQEQNIQKIDYLKLDVEGAESDSLQGAIGLLKAKAISFLQFEISSKMLEGLNREAKSTFDILIENGYECHQILSNGDIGKEVINSDSFYENYIAFPSVPVHFLTIVLNGEPFIRYHVEVFKQLPFKWHWHIVEGVAELRHDTAWSLQLGGRITDELHCNGRSCDGTTEYLDELVKQYPEKITIYRQPQGTFWDGKREMVNAPLSNINEECLLWQVDTDELWTVEQICTARLMFINNPDKTAAFYWCWYFVGKDLIISTRNCYTQNPQQEWLRTWRYKPGSVWVAHEPPGLAEPLPNGQWQDIAAMNPFTHEETEKQGLIFQHFAYVTPEQLRFKEQYYGYKNAVNQWNQLQEQSHFPVLLREYFSWVQDITQVDEASAYGVVPLAQKQDSSEDWRFLQLEELYRQSVQMKKPSPTIIVDGVFFQLYKTGIARVWQSLLQEWVNNGFAKHIVILDRVGTAPPIAGIKYRSVPAYDYGNTDTDREMLQQVCDEEGADLFISSYYTTPLSTPSVFAAYDMIPELIGWDLNHPMWREKHYGIQNAAAYIAISENTARDLVKVFPEIALESVTVAKCGIERKVFSPANSEIINQFKTKYGISKPYFILVGAGGNYKNSILFFKAFAQLHSSQGFDIVCTGSGFTLEADYRAYTSGSTVHLLQLSDEELSIAYSGAVALVYPSKYEGFGLPVLEAIACGCPVITCPNASIPEVAGEAALYINDEDVDGLTNALCDVQKPNIRNSLIAAGLEQAKKFSWSKMAETIIYTLIEATLLPLNLRDINLIIFPDWSQSEETLCLELEQVIKAIATHPDSSKTTLLIDNGNISEEEAALIISSVSMNLLMQEELDISEGLEISFLGQLSEIQWKALLPCIQARIVLESENQEAIAVAKAETIPYYQDIASNLN
;
A
#
# COMPACT_ATOMS: atom_id res chain seq x y z
N MET A 1 -53.98 -10.16 -3.76
CA MET A 1 -53.62 -9.82 -2.37
C MET A 1 -52.23 -10.39 -2.17
N ASN A 2 -51.19 -9.62 -2.48
CA ASN A 2 -49.81 -10.02 -2.22
C ASN A 2 -49.55 -9.77 -0.73
N ASN A 3 -49.04 -10.80 -0.03
CA ASN A 3 -48.66 -10.71 1.38
C ASN A 3 -47.51 -9.70 1.52
N LEU A 4 -47.82 -8.47 1.97
CA LEU A 4 -46.83 -7.47 2.39
C LEU A 4 -45.87 -8.04 3.44
N ASP A 5 -46.34 -8.96 4.30
CA ASP A 5 -45.53 -9.60 5.34
C ASP A 5 -44.33 -10.41 4.82
N ASN A 6 -44.28 -10.75 3.53
CA ASN A 6 -43.16 -11.48 2.89
C ASN A 6 -42.32 -10.63 1.93
N SER A 7 -42.45 -9.30 1.91
CA SER A 7 -41.60 -8.44 1.08
C SER A 7 -40.15 -8.41 1.61
N GLU A 8 -39.15 -8.50 0.73
CA GLU A 8 -37.73 -8.36 1.11
C GLU A 8 -37.43 -7.01 1.77
N LEU A 9 -38.20 -5.95 1.47
CA LEU A 9 -38.12 -4.62 2.11
C LEU A 9 -38.50 -4.65 3.60
N ASN A 10 -39.18 -5.70 4.07
CA ASN A 10 -39.49 -5.89 5.49
C ASN A 10 -38.43 -6.71 6.24
N SER A 11 -37.41 -7.24 5.56
CA SER A 11 -36.28 -7.89 6.22
C SER A 11 -35.38 -6.87 6.92
N LEU A 12 -34.82 -7.21 8.08
CA LEU A 12 -33.76 -6.42 8.72
C LEU A 12 -32.45 -6.69 7.96
N ILE A 13 -31.88 -5.64 7.38
CA ILE A 13 -30.58 -5.69 6.68
C ILE A 13 -29.51 -5.19 7.67
N PRO A 14 -28.31 -5.82 7.71
CA PRO A 14 -27.17 -5.27 8.43
C PRO A 14 -26.80 -3.85 7.95
N ALA A 15 -26.24 -3.02 8.81
CA ALA A 15 -25.80 -1.68 8.39
C ALA A 15 -24.65 -1.76 7.37
N GLU A 16 -24.86 -1.14 6.20
CA GLU A 16 -23.89 -1.07 5.12
C GLU A 16 -22.83 0.03 5.37
N ILE A 17 -23.26 1.21 5.84
CA ILE A 17 -22.37 2.32 6.21
C ILE A 17 -21.93 2.12 7.66
N LYS A 18 -20.81 1.43 7.91
CA LYS A 18 -20.32 1.19 9.29
C LYS A 18 -18.82 0.90 9.32
N ASN A 19 -18.09 1.60 10.21
CA ASN A 19 -16.64 1.47 10.38
C ASN A 19 -15.81 1.78 9.11
N ASP A 20 -16.39 2.51 8.16
CA ASP A 20 -15.70 3.01 6.97
C ASP A 20 -15.50 4.53 7.03
N GLU A 21 -14.80 5.08 6.06
CA GLU A 21 -14.52 6.52 5.97
C GLU A 21 -15.78 7.38 5.83
N PHE A 22 -16.85 6.89 5.19
CA PHE A 22 -18.09 7.66 5.06
C PHE A 22 -18.83 7.74 6.39
N TYR A 23 -18.85 6.64 7.15
CA TYR A 23 -19.35 6.62 8.52
C TYR A 23 -18.63 7.68 9.39
N ILE A 24 -17.30 7.72 9.33
CA ILE A 24 -16.49 8.69 10.08
C ILE A 24 -16.78 10.12 9.61
N ALA A 25 -16.90 10.34 8.30
CA ALA A 25 -17.21 11.65 7.74
C ALA A 25 -18.59 12.17 8.17
N LEU A 26 -19.62 11.31 8.14
CA LEU A 26 -20.98 11.65 8.59
C LEU A 26 -21.00 12.02 10.08
N GLN A 27 -20.30 11.25 10.92
CA GLN A 27 -20.18 11.55 12.35
C GLN A 27 -19.52 12.91 12.58
N LYS A 28 -18.38 13.17 11.92
CA LYS A 28 -17.63 14.42 12.06
C LYS A 28 -18.43 15.64 11.58
N ILE A 29 -19.09 15.54 10.43
CA ILE A 29 -19.96 16.61 9.90
C ILE A 29 -21.11 16.90 10.87
N ALA A 30 -21.77 15.85 11.38
CA ALA A 30 -22.85 16.00 12.34
C ALA A 30 -22.38 16.63 13.66
N GLU A 31 -21.13 16.40 14.07
CA GLU A 31 -20.54 16.97 15.30
C GLU A 31 -20.11 18.44 15.13
N GLU A 32 -19.39 18.76 14.05
CA GLU A 32 -18.63 20.01 13.93
C GLU A 32 -19.40 21.13 13.19
N GLU A 33 -20.32 20.80 12.29
CA GLU A 33 -20.94 21.82 11.45
C GLU A 33 -22.03 22.61 12.18
N ASN A 34 -22.09 23.91 11.88
CA ASN A 34 -23.22 24.76 12.29
C ASN A 34 -24.45 24.40 11.45
N ILE A 35 -25.22 23.43 11.94
CA ILE A 35 -26.47 22.90 11.38
C ILE A 35 -27.56 22.88 12.44
N LYS A 36 -28.83 22.96 12.04
CA LYS A 36 -30.01 22.92 12.93
C LYS A 36 -30.99 21.83 12.54
N THR A 37 -31.03 21.46 11.26
CA THR A 37 -31.97 20.49 10.71
C THR A 37 -31.24 19.49 9.83
N VAL A 38 -31.40 18.20 10.15
CA VAL A 38 -30.79 17.09 9.42
C VAL A 38 -31.88 16.17 8.88
N LEU A 39 -31.83 15.82 7.60
CA LEU A 39 -32.72 14.81 7.03
C LEU A 39 -31.90 13.61 6.56
N GLU A 40 -32.30 12.43 6.98
CA GLU A 40 -31.77 11.17 6.49
C GLU A 40 -32.89 10.39 5.78
N ILE A 41 -32.64 10.06 4.52
CA ILE A 41 -33.49 9.17 3.73
C ILE A 41 -32.83 7.80 3.72
N GLY A 42 -33.57 6.75 4.11
CA GLY A 42 -33.05 5.38 4.16
C GLY A 42 -32.57 4.92 5.54
N SER A 43 -33.11 5.49 6.62
CA SER A 43 -32.62 5.23 7.99
C SER A 43 -32.74 3.77 8.47
N SER A 44 -33.45 2.90 7.74
CA SER A 44 -33.53 1.46 8.02
C SER A 44 -33.89 1.18 9.49
N SER A 45 -33.12 0.34 10.19
CA SER A 45 -33.28 0.03 11.62
C SER A 45 -32.60 1.04 12.55
N GLY A 46 -31.94 2.07 12.00
CA GLY A 46 -31.19 3.06 12.76
C GLY A 46 -29.77 2.61 13.14
N GLU A 47 -29.13 1.80 12.31
CA GLU A 47 -27.75 1.32 12.49
C GLU A 47 -26.90 1.95 11.37
N GLY A 48 -25.59 2.07 11.55
CA GLY A 48 -24.72 2.57 10.48
C GLY A 48 -24.79 4.09 10.28
N SER A 49 -25.27 4.58 9.14
CA SER A 49 -25.35 6.04 8.85
C SER A 49 -26.15 6.81 9.91
N THR A 50 -27.30 6.29 10.33
CA THR A 50 -28.10 6.89 11.40
C THR A 50 -27.34 6.93 12.72
N GLU A 51 -26.60 5.86 13.02
CA GLU A 51 -25.76 5.74 14.23
C GLU A 51 -24.63 6.75 14.23
N ALA A 52 -23.94 6.95 13.09
CA ALA A 52 -22.91 7.97 12.92
C ALA A 52 -23.46 9.38 13.16
N ILE A 53 -24.58 9.72 12.50
CA ILE A 53 -25.20 11.04 12.60
C ILE A 53 -25.66 11.30 14.03
N VAL A 54 -26.37 10.36 14.67
CA VAL A 54 -26.83 10.52 16.07
C VAL A 54 -25.65 10.67 17.02
N THR A 55 -24.56 9.93 16.82
CA THR A 55 -23.35 10.02 17.64
C THR A 55 -22.70 11.41 17.55
N GLY A 56 -22.59 11.98 16.35
CA GLY A 56 -22.08 13.34 16.16
C GLY A 56 -23.03 14.40 16.72
N LEU A 57 -24.34 14.27 16.46
CA LEU A 57 -25.35 15.24 16.92
C LEU A 57 -25.46 15.35 18.45
N ARG A 58 -25.15 14.28 19.20
CA ARG A 58 -25.08 14.32 20.67
C ARG A 58 -24.02 15.30 21.19
N GLN A 59 -22.98 15.55 20.40
CA GLN A 59 -21.86 16.43 20.74
C GLN A 59 -22.00 17.82 20.10
N ASN A 60 -22.90 17.99 19.12
CA ASN A 60 -23.06 19.25 18.41
C ASN A 60 -23.64 20.36 19.31
N PRO A 61 -22.95 21.51 19.47
CA PRO A 61 -23.37 22.58 20.39
C PRO A 61 -24.68 23.27 19.98
N HIS A 62 -25.09 23.16 18.71
CA HIS A 62 -26.29 23.78 18.17
C HIS A 62 -27.57 22.96 18.40
N LYS A 63 -27.46 21.75 18.97
CA LYS A 63 -28.55 20.82 19.27
C LYS A 63 -29.51 20.60 18.07
N PRO A 64 -29.01 20.07 16.95
CA PRO A 64 -29.81 19.92 15.74
C PRO A 64 -30.91 18.86 15.91
N ILE A 65 -31.97 18.97 15.11
CA ILE A 65 -33.04 17.96 15.04
C ILE A 65 -32.79 17.06 13.84
N LEU A 66 -32.76 15.75 14.07
CA LEU A 66 -32.65 14.71 13.04
C LEU A 66 -34.04 14.21 12.65
N PHE A 67 -34.30 14.20 11.35
CA PHE A 67 -35.50 13.64 10.74
C PHE A 67 -35.11 12.38 9.98
N CYS A 68 -35.55 11.21 10.45
CA CYS A 68 -35.25 9.92 9.85
C CYS A 68 -36.47 9.43 9.05
N MET A 69 -36.26 9.00 7.80
CA MET A 69 -37.31 8.48 6.93
C MET A 69 -37.09 7.00 6.65
N GLU A 70 -38.11 6.18 6.94
CA GLU A 70 -38.10 4.76 6.64
C GLU A 70 -39.48 4.30 6.17
N ILE A 71 -39.55 3.65 5.01
CA ILE A 71 -40.81 3.23 4.40
C ILE A 71 -41.31 1.89 4.96
N SER A 72 -40.39 1.00 5.32
CA SER A 72 -40.67 -0.32 5.86
C SER A 72 -41.22 -0.24 7.27
N LYS A 73 -42.42 -0.77 7.49
CA LYS A 73 -43.04 -0.76 8.83
C LYS A 73 -42.21 -1.52 9.86
N THR A 74 -41.58 -2.62 9.44
CA THR A 74 -40.75 -3.44 10.32
C THR A 74 -39.49 -2.70 10.72
N ARG A 75 -38.74 -2.13 9.76
CA ARG A 75 -37.51 -1.38 10.04
C ARG A 75 -37.80 -0.10 10.82
N PHE A 76 -38.88 0.60 10.47
CA PHE A 76 -39.36 1.78 11.19
C PHE A 76 -39.63 1.49 12.67
N ALA A 77 -40.27 0.36 13.01
CA ALA A 77 -40.54 -0.01 14.40
C ALA A 77 -39.23 -0.21 15.20
N GLU A 78 -38.20 -0.80 14.58
CA GLU A 78 -36.89 -0.95 15.22
C GLU A 78 -36.16 0.39 15.37
N LEU A 79 -36.19 1.23 14.33
CA LEU A 79 -35.63 2.58 14.34
C LEU A 79 -36.24 3.44 15.47
N GLU A 80 -37.57 3.42 15.62
CA GLU A 80 -38.28 4.15 16.67
C GLU A 80 -37.91 3.63 18.06
N ASN A 81 -37.86 2.30 18.23
CA ASN A 81 -37.48 1.65 19.48
C ASN A 81 -36.03 2.01 19.89
N ARG A 82 -35.11 2.01 18.93
CA ARG A 82 -33.68 2.29 19.16
C ARG A 82 -33.43 3.69 19.69
N TYR A 83 -34.06 4.69 19.09
CA TYR A 83 -33.85 6.10 19.43
C TYR A 83 -34.95 6.71 20.28
N THR A 84 -35.77 5.90 20.95
CA THR A 84 -36.83 6.35 21.86
C THR A 84 -36.32 7.31 22.95
N ASN A 85 -35.05 7.21 23.35
CA ASN A 85 -34.45 8.07 24.38
C ASN A 85 -33.77 9.33 23.84
N ASP A 86 -33.59 9.46 22.52
CA ASP A 86 -32.94 10.61 21.89
C ASP A 86 -34.01 11.59 21.36
N SER A 87 -34.46 12.52 22.21
CA SER A 87 -35.60 13.41 21.92
C SER A 87 -35.44 14.34 20.70
N PHE A 88 -34.22 14.46 20.16
CA PHE A 88 -33.93 15.23 18.95
C PHE A 88 -34.05 14.40 17.66
N VAL A 89 -34.25 13.09 17.77
CA VAL A 89 -34.49 12.17 16.64
C VAL A 89 -36.00 12.04 16.43
N LYS A 90 -36.46 12.33 15.20
CA LYS A 90 -37.87 12.22 14.80
C LYS A 90 -38.00 11.27 13.62
N CYS A 91 -38.59 10.12 13.84
CA CYS A 91 -38.77 9.08 12.83
C CYS A 91 -40.11 9.26 12.09
N TYR A 92 -40.12 9.05 10.77
CA TYR A 92 -41.32 9.12 9.93
C TYR A 92 -41.47 7.85 9.09
N ASN A 93 -42.60 7.15 9.24
CA ASN A 93 -42.96 6.02 8.38
C ASN A 93 -43.65 6.49 7.09
N VAL A 94 -42.86 6.92 6.12
CA VAL A 94 -43.32 7.58 4.88
C VAL A 94 -42.41 7.21 3.71
N SER A 95 -42.91 7.32 2.48
CA SER A 95 -42.07 7.30 1.27
C SER A 95 -41.50 8.70 1.01
N SER A 96 -40.25 8.79 0.53
CA SER A 96 -39.57 10.07 0.27
C SER A 96 -40.33 10.96 -0.72
N VAL A 97 -40.79 10.38 -1.84
CA VAL A 97 -41.42 11.06 -2.98
C VAL A 97 -42.77 10.43 -3.37
N ALA A 98 -43.48 11.04 -4.32
CA ALA A 98 -44.73 10.48 -4.87
C ALA A 98 -44.49 9.31 -5.83
N LEU A 99 -45.49 8.44 -5.99
CA LEU A 99 -45.44 7.34 -6.98
C LEU A 99 -45.22 7.87 -8.40
N GLU A 100 -45.75 9.05 -8.72
CA GLU A 100 -45.61 9.69 -10.03
C GLU A 100 -44.20 10.23 -10.30
N GLN A 101 -43.32 10.24 -9.28
CA GLN A 101 -41.93 10.72 -9.38
C GLN A 101 -40.92 9.57 -9.53
N PHE A 102 -41.36 8.31 -9.51
CA PHE A 102 -40.51 7.17 -9.87
C PHE A 102 -40.20 7.20 -11.38
N PRO A 103 -39.00 6.79 -11.80
CA PRO A 103 -38.62 6.72 -13.20
C PRO A 103 -39.43 5.64 -13.91
N SER A 104 -39.67 5.85 -15.21
CA SER A 104 -40.22 4.82 -16.08
C SER A 104 -39.18 3.73 -16.38
N GLU A 105 -39.64 2.51 -16.70
CA GLU A 105 -38.75 1.41 -17.13
C GLU A 105 -37.85 1.82 -18.31
N ASN A 106 -38.35 2.69 -19.20
CA ASN A 106 -37.58 3.22 -20.32
C ASN A 106 -36.45 4.14 -19.88
N GLU A 107 -36.62 4.94 -18.83
CA GLU A 107 -35.58 5.81 -18.29
C GLU A 107 -34.47 4.98 -17.62
N VAL A 108 -34.85 3.97 -16.83
CA VAL A 108 -33.90 3.03 -16.22
C VAL A 108 -33.16 2.23 -17.30
N THR A 109 -33.87 1.72 -18.31
CA THR A 109 -33.25 1.00 -19.43
C THR A 109 -32.27 1.86 -20.21
N LYS A 110 -32.61 3.13 -20.48
CA LYS A 110 -31.70 4.07 -21.15
C LYS A 110 -30.47 4.36 -20.31
N PHE A 111 -30.63 4.57 -19.01
CA PHE A 111 -29.51 4.76 -18.10
C PHE A 111 -28.59 3.53 -18.11
N TYR A 112 -29.16 2.34 -17.93
CA TYR A 112 -28.45 1.06 -17.90
C TYR A 112 -27.63 0.81 -19.17
N ASN A 113 -28.19 1.13 -20.34
CA ASN A 113 -27.50 0.91 -21.61
C ASN A 113 -26.43 1.96 -21.94
N ASN A 114 -26.57 3.19 -21.42
CA ASN A 114 -25.73 4.31 -21.82
C ASN A 114 -24.59 4.62 -20.84
N ASN A 115 -24.62 4.06 -19.63
CA ASN A 115 -23.63 4.33 -18.59
C ASN A 115 -23.12 3.00 -18.04
N GLN A 116 -21.80 2.89 -17.84
CA GLN A 116 -21.19 1.74 -17.19
C GLN A 116 -21.09 2.01 -15.69
N THR A 117 -21.86 1.25 -14.90
CA THR A 117 -22.16 1.47 -13.48
C THR A 117 -22.26 0.13 -12.75
N SER A 118 -22.25 0.11 -11.41
CA SER A 118 -22.37 -1.15 -10.64
C SER A 118 -23.71 -1.88 -10.89
N LEU A 119 -24.73 -1.17 -11.39
CA LEU A 119 -25.99 -1.79 -11.82
C LEU A 119 -25.82 -2.75 -13.00
N ASN A 120 -24.81 -2.55 -13.85
CA ASN A 120 -24.56 -3.39 -15.02
C ASN A 120 -24.07 -4.80 -14.67
N HIS A 121 -23.70 -5.05 -13.41
CA HIS A 121 -23.40 -6.40 -12.90
C HIS A 121 -24.66 -7.27 -12.77
N TYR A 122 -25.86 -6.66 -12.79
CA TYR A 122 -27.12 -7.36 -12.69
C TYR A 122 -27.86 -7.33 -14.03
N PRO A 123 -28.43 -8.47 -14.49
CA PRO A 123 -29.26 -8.48 -15.68
C PRO A 123 -30.37 -7.40 -15.64
N LEU A 124 -30.60 -6.71 -16.76
CA LEU A 124 -31.54 -5.59 -16.85
C LEU A 124 -32.96 -5.97 -16.37
N ASP A 125 -33.42 -7.19 -16.64
CA ASP A 125 -34.70 -7.72 -16.17
C ASP A 125 -34.78 -7.80 -14.64
N ARG A 126 -33.67 -8.10 -13.96
CA ARG A 126 -33.58 -8.06 -12.49
C ARG A 126 -33.66 -6.63 -11.96
N VAL A 127 -32.96 -5.69 -12.60
CA VAL A 127 -33.00 -4.26 -12.23
C VAL A 127 -34.40 -3.66 -12.40
N LEU A 128 -35.07 -3.97 -13.52
CA LEU A 128 -36.47 -3.57 -13.73
C LEU A 128 -37.42 -4.26 -12.74
N GLY A 129 -37.09 -5.49 -12.32
CA GLY A 129 -37.79 -6.18 -11.23
C GLY A 129 -37.74 -5.42 -9.89
N TRP A 130 -36.58 -4.88 -9.52
CA TRP A 130 -36.44 -4.05 -8.31
C TRP A 130 -37.27 -2.77 -8.38
N LEU A 131 -37.24 -2.07 -9.52
CA LEU A 131 -38.09 -0.89 -9.73
C LEU A 131 -39.58 -1.22 -9.52
N GLN A 132 -40.03 -2.32 -10.11
CA GLN A 132 -41.43 -2.75 -9.98
C GLN A 132 -41.78 -3.14 -8.53
N GLN A 133 -40.85 -3.79 -7.82
CA GLN A 133 -41.00 -4.14 -6.41
C GLN A 133 -41.14 -2.90 -5.50
N ASP A 134 -40.33 -1.88 -5.70
CA ASP A 134 -40.41 -0.62 -4.95
C ASP A 134 -41.74 0.11 -5.21
N ILE A 135 -42.14 0.20 -6.48
CA ILE A 135 -43.42 0.80 -6.88
C ILE A 135 -44.60 0.04 -6.26
N ASP A 136 -44.59 -1.29 -6.30
CA ASP A 136 -45.67 -2.10 -5.74
C ASP A 136 -45.69 -2.05 -4.21
N TYR A 137 -44.53 -1.94 -3.56
CA TYR A 137 -44.43 -1.74 -2.12
C TYR A 137 -45.04 -0.40 -1.71
N VAL A 138 -44.68 0.70 -2.38
CA VAL A 138 -45.26 2.03 -2.10
C VAL A 138 -46.79 2.01 -2.33
N LYS A 139 -47.28 1.38 -3.40
CA LYS A 139 -48.73 1.24 -3.66
C LYS A 139 -49.49 0.47 -2.59
N SER A 140 -48.85 -0.55 -2.00
CA SER A 140 -49.53 -1.51 -1.12
C SER A 140 -49.30 -1.27 0.37
N SER A 141 -48.20 -0.62 0.76
CA SER A 141 -47.80 -0.37 2.16
C SER A 141 -48.80 0.51 2.94
N GLY A 142 -49.55 1.37 2.24
CA GLY A 142 -50.50 2.31 2.84
C GLY A 142 -49.82 3.46 3.59
N VAL A 143 -48.50 3.62 3.45
CA VAL A 143 -47.74 4.77 3.97
C VAL A 143 -48.02 5.99 3.10
N MET A 144 -47.98 7.19 3.70
CA MET A 144 -48.13 8.42 2.93
C MET A 144 -46.92 8.65 2.03
N SER A 145 -47.18 9.05 0.78
CA SER A 145 -46.16 9.52 -0.17
C SER A 145 -45.87 11.02 0.03
N ASN A 146 -44.77 11.53 -0.55
CA ASN A 146 -44.27 12.91 -0.36
C ASN A 146 -43.82 13.23 1.08
N GLY A 147 -43.07 12.31 1.69
CA GLY A 147 -42.56 12.46 3.05
C GLY A 147 -41.69 13.70 3.23
N ILE A 148 -40.83 14.03 2.26
CA ILE A 148 -39.93 15.21 2.35
C ILE A 148 -40.77 16.49 2.50
N THR A 149 -41.75 16.69 1.63
CA THR A 149 -42.64 17.86 1.66
C THR A 149 -43.45 17.92 2.96
N LYS A 150 -43.94 16.78 3.45
CA LYS A 150 -44.68 16.70 4.72
C LYS A 150 -43.80 17.12 5.91
N ILE A 151 -42.58 16.57 6.02
CA ILE A 151 -41.65 16.91 7.11
C ILE A 151 -41.34 18.41 7.09
N LYS A 152 -41.11 18.98 5.90
CA LYS A 152 -40.93 20.43 5.73
C LYS A 152 -42.11 21.25 6.24
N GLN A 153 -43.33 20.87 5.87
CA GLN A 153 -44.56 21.57 6.29
C GLN A 153 -44.82 21.45 7.79
N GLU A 154 -44.70 20.24 8.36
CA GLU A 154 -44.98 20.00 9.77
C GLU A 154 -43.97 20.67 10.72
N ASN A 155 -42.74 20.91 10.25
CA ASN A 155 -41.66 21.46 11.06
C ASN A 155 -41.23 22.87 10.62
N ASN A 156 -41.96 23.51 9.70
CA ASN A 156 -41.64 24.84 9.14
C ASN A 156 -40.21 24.94 8.58
N ILE A 157 -39.77 23.92 7.84
CA ILE A 157 -38.43 23.86 7.25
C ILE A 157 -38.54 24.22 5.76
N ASN A 158 -37.89 25.31 5.37
CA ASN A 158 -37.78 25.68 3.95
C ASN A 158 -36.70 24.83 3.25
N VAL A 159 -35.53 24.71 3.90
CA VAL A 159 -34.34 24.01 3.42
C VAL A 159 -33.68 23.34 4.62
N PHE A 160 -33.24 22.09 4.46
CA PHE A 160 -32.49 21.36 5.48
C PHE A 160 -31.02 21.80 5.47
N ASP A 161 -30.35 21.75 6.62
CA ASP A 161 -28.92 22.12 6.67
C ASP A 161 -28.03 20.97 6.19
N LEU A 162 -28.30 19.75 6.67
CA LEU A 162 -27.61 18.52 6.24
C LEU A 162 -28.63 17.53 5.71
N VAL A 163 -28.34 16.90 4.57
CA VAL A 163 -29.16 15.83 4.02
C VAL A 163 -28.30 14.63 3.62
N LEU A 164 -28.77 13.42 3.94
CA LEU A 164 -28.23 12.17 3.39
C LEU A 164 -29.29 11.54 2.47
N ILE A 165 -28.92 11.33 1.21
CA ILE A 165 -29.75 10.68 0.20
C ILE A 165 -29.28 9.23 0.05
N ASP A 166 -29.91 8.34 0.80
CA ASP A 166 -29.68 6.89 0.78
C ASP A 166 -31.02 6.13 0.69
N GLY A 167 -31.95 6.67 -0.11
CA GLY A 167 -33.28 6.12 -0.33
C GLY A 167 -33.30 4.92 -1.28
N SER A 168 -34.44 4.72 -1.95
CA SER A 168 -34.51 3.65 -2.96
C SER A 168 -33.55 3.92 -4.11
N GLU A 169 -33.11 2.84 -4.75
CA GLU A 169 -32.22 2.87 -5.92
C GLU A 169 -32.74 3.76 -7.05
N PHE A 170 -34.05 4.05 -7.10
CA PHE A 170 -34.69 4.71 -8.23
C PHE A 170 -35.22 6.12 -7.93
N THR A 171 -35.08 6.65 -6.71
CA THR A 171 -35.71 7.92 -6.31
C THR A 171 -34.76 9.10 -6.12
N GLY A 172 -33.45 8.88 -6.18
CA GLY A 172 -32.46 9.91 -5.81
C GLY A 172 -32.58 11.23 -6.57
N ILE A 173 -32.90 11.24 -7.87
CA ILE A 173 -33.09 12.50 -8.63
C ILE A 173 -34.28 13.31 -8.08
N ALA A 174 -35.40 12.64 -7.80
CA ALA A 174 -36.59 13.28 -7.27
C ALA A 174 -36.34 13.78 -5.84
N GLU A 175 -35.59 13.02 -5.04
CA GLU A 175 -35.16 13.40 -3.69
C GLU A 175 -34.26 14.63 -3.71
N LEU A 176 -33.23 14.66 -4.55
CA LEU A 176 -32.35 15.81 -4.69
C LEU A 176 -33.13 17.06 -5.13
N ASN A 177 -34.09 16.94 -6.04
CA ASN A 177 -34.88 18.11 -6.48
C ASN A 177 -35.67 18.76 -5.32
N GLU A 178 -36.15 17.98 -4.36
CA GLU A 178 -36.82 18.50 -3.16
C GLU A 178 -35.82 19.03 -2.11
N LEU A 179 -34.59 18.49 -2.06
CA LEU A 179 -33.58 18.82 -1.06
C LEU A 179 -32.54 19.84 -1.53
N TYR A 180 -32.54 20.17 -2.82
CA TYR A 180 -31.63 21.11 -3.42
C TYR A 180 -31.65 22.46 -2.69
N GLY A 181 -30.47 23.00 -2.44
CA GLY A 181 -30.27 24.20 -1.66
C GLY A 181 -29.80 23.96 -0.23
N ALA A 182 -29.81 22.70 0.26
CA ALA A 182 -29.22 22.32 1.54
C ALA A 182 -27.75 22.75 1.66
N LYS A 183 -27.30 23.05 2.88
CA LYS A 183 -25.93 23.51 3.15
C LYS A 183 -24.92 22.39 2.86
N ILE A 184 -25.26 21.16 3.21
CA ILE A 184 -24.46 19.96 2.95
C ILE A 184 -25.37 18.86 2.40
N ILE A 185 -24.94 18.25 1.30
CA ILE A 185 -25.61 17.14 0.63
C ILE A 185 -24.66 15.95 0.59
N CYS A 186 -25.01 14.89 1.30
CA CYS A 186 -24.32 13.61 1.26
C CYS A 186 -25.09 12.66 0.34
N LEU A 187 -24.38 12.04 -0.59
CA LEU A 187 -24.92 11.04 -1.52
C LEU A 187 -24.25 9.69 -1.27
N ASP A 188 -25.04 8.64 -1.10
CA ASP A 188 -24.55 7.25 -1.12
C ASP A 188 -24.85 6.57 -2.45
N ASP A 189 -24.13 5.51 -2.82
CA ASP A 189 -24.22 4.84 -4.12
C ASP A 189 -24.12 5.78 -5.34
N ILE A 190 -23.05 6.58 -5.44
CA ILE A 190 -22.82 7.46 -6.60
C ILE A 190 -22.51 6.70 -7.90
N ASN A 191 -22.18 5.41 -7.83
CA ASN A 191 -21.92 4.53 -8.96
C ASN A 191 -23.15 3.72 -9.42
N THR A 192 -24.35 4.03 -8.93
CA THR A 192 -25.61 3.38 -9.35
C THR A 192 -26.65 4.41 -9.82
N PHE A 193 -27.84 3.96 -10.22
CA PHE A 193 -28.91 4.84 -10.67
C PHE A 193 -29.31 5.82 -9.56
N LYS A 194 -29.20 5.40 -8.28
CA LYS A 194 -29.55 6.19 -7.10
C LYS A 194 -28.99 7.60 -7.17
N ASN A 195 -27.66 7.73 -7.27
CA ASN A 195 -27.01 9.04 -7.17
C ASN A 195 -26.00 9.37 -8.28
N TYR A 196 -25.84 8.56 -9.32
CA TYR A 196 -24.94 8.88 -10.45
C TYR A 196 -25.22 10.24 -11.08
N GLN A 197 -26.48 10.51 -11.45
CA GLN A 197 -26.84 11.79 -12.06
C GLN A 197 -26.76 12.95 -11.07
N ASN A 198 -27.05 12.70 -9.79
CA ASN A 198 -26.97 13.69 -8.73
C ASN A 198 -25.52 14.14 -8.49
N TYR A 199 -24.59 13.19 -8.45
CA TYR A 199 -23.16 13.44 -8.34
C TYR A 199 -22.67 14.30 -9.51
N GLN A 200 -22.97 13.90 -10.76
CA GLN A 200 -22.57 14.67 -11.95
C GLN A 200 -23.18 16.08 -11.95
N LYS A 201 -24.45 16.22 -11.54
CA LYS A 201 -25.14 17.50 -11.46
C LYS A 201 -24.50 18.44 -10.44
N LEU A 202 -24.17 17.94 -9.24
CA LEU A 202 -23.55 18.75 -8.19
C LEU A 202 -22.08 19.07 -8.49
N LEU A 203 -21.36 18.18 -9.18
CA LEU A 203 -19.97 18.39 -9.57
C LEU A 203 -19.78 19.59 -10.51
N VAL A 204 -20.72 19.82 -11.42
CA VAL A 204 -20.68 20.95 -12.37
C VAL A 204 -21.44 22.18 -11.87
N ASP A 205 -22.10 22.09 -10.71
CA ASP A 205 -22.87 23.19 -10.13
C ASP A 205 -21.96 24.11 -9.31
N LYS A 206 -21.76 25.34 -9.83
CA LYS A 206 -20.92 26.36 -9.19
C LYS A 206 -21.39 26.77 -7.78
N ASN A 207 -22.61 26.41 -7.38
CA ASN A 207 -23.11 26.67 -6.03
C ASN A 207 -22.74 25.57 -5.04
N TYR A 208 -22.02 24.52 -5.44
CA TYR A 208 -21.57 23.43 -4.58
C TYR A 208 -20.10 23.12 -4.83
N VAL A 209 -19.38 22.82 -3.75
CA VAL A 209 -18.00 22.34 -3.78
C VAL A 209 -18.00 20.91 -3.26
N LEU A 210 -17.29 20.04 -3.96
CA LEU A 210 -17.03 18.69 -3.52
C LEU A 210 -16.05 18.70 -2.33
N VAL A 211 -16.47 18.15 -1.19
CA VAL A 211 -15.69 18.13 0.06
C VAL A 211 -14.97 16.80 0.25
N ALA A 212 -15.64 15.70 -0.07
CA ALA A 212 -15.09 14.36 0.01
C ALA A 212 -15.79 13.46 -1.02
N GLN A 213 -15.05 12.50 -1.56
CA GLN A 213 -15.60 11.44 -2.38
C GLN A 213 -14.73 10.21 -2.28
N ASN A 214 -15.34 9.05 -2.50
CA ASN A 214 -14.63 7.83 -2.80
C ASN A 214 -15.51 6.97 -3.69
N PHE A 215 -14.99 6.55 -4.84
CA PHE A 215 -15.71 5.71 -5.79
C PHE A 215 -15.64 4.22 -5.44
N PHE A 216 -14.71 3.82 -4.57
CA PHE A 216 -14.36 2.41 -4.34
C PHE A 216 -14.94 1.84 -3.05
N VAL A 217 -15.40 2.69 -2.12
CA VAL A 217 -16.09 2.26 -0.91
C VAL A 217 -17.56 1.98 -1.26
N ARG A 218 -17.98 0.71 -1.19
CA ARG A 218 -19.34 0.25 -1.59
C ARG A 218 -19.64 0.63 -3.04
N ASN A 219 -20.80 1.22 -3.37
CA ASN A 219 -21.02 1.83 -4.70
C ASN A 219 -20.67 3.33 -4.73
N GLY A 220 -19.73 3.73 -3.87
CA GLY A 220 -19.19 5.07 -3.78
C GLY A 220 -20.08 6.07 -3.04
N TYR A 221 -19.47 7.08 -2.44
CA TYR A 221 -20.17 8.20 -1.82
C TYR A 221 -19.56 9.54 -2.22
N SER A 222 -20.33 10.60 -2.04
CA SER A 222 -19.82 11.97 -2.18
C SER A 222 -20.48 12.92 -1.18
N ILE A 223 -19.74 13.95 -0.79
CA ILE A 223 -20.19 15.00 0.11
C ILE A 223 -19.99 16.34 -0.58
N PHE A 224 -21.08 17.05 -0.83
CA PHE A 224 -21.07 18.38 -1.40
C PHE A 224 -21.47 19.41 -0.35
N LYS A 225 -20.74 20.52 -0.29
CA LYS A 225 -21.07 21.66 0.54
C LYS A 225 -21.41 22.84 -0.35
N LYS A 226 -22.50 23.53 -0.05
CA LYS A 226 -22.96 24.67 -0.84
C LYS A 226 -21.90 25.78 -0.79
N SER A 227 -21.35 26.15 -1.94
CA SER A 227 -20.51 27.33 -2.11
C SER A 227 -21.38 28.54 -1.81
N SER A 228 -21.28 29.06 -0.59
CA SER A 228 -21.77 30.40 -0.34
C SER A 228 -20.76 31.34 -1.00
N LYS A 229 -21.21 32.32 -1.79
CA LYS A 229 -20.35 33.39 -2.33
C LYS A 229 -19.63 34.21 -1.23
N VAL A 230 -19.84 33.85 0.03
CA VAL A 230 -19.29 34.42 1.25
C VAL A 230 -18.26 33.45 1.89
N GLU A 231 -18.16 32.18 1.47
CA GLU A 231 -17.35 31.14 2.15
C GLU A 231 -16.09 30.63 1.43
N ASP A 232 -15.92 30.93 0.13
CA ASP A 232 -14.68 30.64 -0.60
C ASP A 232 -13.81 31.90 -0.71
N TYR A 233 -12.99 32.13 0.32
CA TYR A 233 -11.80 32.99 0.22
C TYR A 233 -10.73 32.24 -0.57
N TYR A 234 -11.00 31.93 -1.85
CA TYR A 234 -10.01 31.41 -2.79
C TYR A 234 -9.65 32.51 -3.77
N PHE A 235 -8.42 33.02 -3.67
CA PHE A 235 -7.90 34.04 -4.58
C PHE A 235 -7.05 33.35 -5.64
N GLU A 236 -7.42 33.44 -6.93
CA GLU A 236 -6.69 32.79 -8.03
C GLU A 236 -5.20 33.19 -8.10
N TYR A 237 -4.83 34.35 -7.57
CA TYR A 237 -3.49 34.95 -7.70
C TYR A 237 -2.53 34.68 -6.53
N GLU A 238 -2.91 33.89 -5.51
CA GLU A 238 -2.07 33.59 -4.32
C GLU A 238 -2.34 32.17 -3.78
N ALA A 239 -2.47 31.19 -4.67
CA ALA A 239 -2.91 29.83 -4.29
C ALA A 239 -1.92 29.13 -3.35
N SER A 240 -0.61 29.27 -3.60
CA SER A 240 0.48 28.68 -2.80
C SER A 240 0.46 29.17 -1.35
N GLU A 241 0.27 30.46 -1.16
CA GLU A 241 0.24 31.15 0.13
C GLU A 241 -1.01 30.73 0.91
N GLN A 242 -2.16 30.64 0.25
CA GLN A 242 -3.38 30.15 0.87
C GLN A 242 -3.28 28.69 1.30
N LEU A 243 -2.61 27.84 0.52
CA LEU A 243 -2.34 26.45 0.90
C LEU A 243 -1.42 26.38 2.13
N LEU A 244 -0.37 27.21 2.17
CA LEU A 244 0.52 27.31 3.34
C LEU A 244 -0.24 27.77 4.59
N VAL A 245 -1.02 28.85 4.49
CA VAL A 245 -1.82 29.39 5.61
C VAL A 245 -2.77 28.33 6.15
N ARG A 246 -3.43 27.55 5.28
CA ARG A 246 -4.34 26.47 5.68
C ARG A 246 -3.64 25.31 6.40
N LYS A 247 -2.35 25.08 6.14
CA LYS A 247 -1.55 24.08 6.85
C LYS A 247 -1.12 24.58 8.24
N LEU A 248 -0.65 25.83 8.31
CA LEU A 248 -0.01 26.36 9.51
C LEU A 248 -0.97 26.98 10.53
N VAL A 249 -2.08 27.59 10.09
CA VAL A 249 -3.01 28.29 10.97
C VAL A 249 -4.07 27.34 11.52
N GLN A 250 -4.09 27.22 12.84
CA GLN A 250 -4.93 26.29 13.59
C GLN A 250 -5.98 27.03 14.46
N PRO A 251 -7.07 26.35 14.87
CA PRO A 251 -8.05 26.93 15.79
C PRO A 251 -7.44 27.43 17.10
N GLY A 252 -7.90 28.58 17.59
CA GLY A 252 -7.43 29.20 18.83
C GLY A 252 -6.19 30.10 18.70
N MET A 253 -5.53 30.12 17.54
CA MET A 253 -4.35 30.96 17.31
C MET A 253 -4.66 32.47 17.34
N THR A 254 -3.64 33.26 17.71
CA THR A 254 -3.63 34.72 17.56
C THR A 254 -2.81 35.09 16.34
N VAL A 255 -3.47 35.63 15.31
CA VAL A 255 -2.88 35.91 14.00
C VAL A 255 -3.03 37.36 13.58
N PHE A 256 -2.07 37.87 12.82
CA PHE A 256 -1.97 39.25 12.41
C PHE A 256 -1.99 39.33 10.87
N ASP A 257 -2.86 40.19 10.35
CA ASP A 257 -2.95 40.55 8.93
C ASP A 257 -2.52 42.01 8.78
N VAL A 258 -1.24 42.24 8.51
CA VAL A 258 -0.67 43.58 8.35
C VAL A 258 -0.61 43.92 6.88
N GLY A 259 -1.34 44.97 6.48
CA GLY A 259 -1.67 45.21 5.07
C GLY A 259 -2.97 44.55 4.65
N ALA A 260 -3.97 44.57 5.55
CA ALA A 260 -5.20 43.80 5.38
C ALA A 260 -6.02 44.20 4.14
N ASN A 261 -5.81 45.40 3.59
CA ASN A 261 -6.52 45.92 2.42
C ASN A 261 -8.03 45.78 2.62
N ILE A 262 -8.78 45.18 1.68
CA ILE A 262 -10.22 44.92 1.79
C ILE A 262 -10.57 43.65 2.60
N GLY A 263 -9.62 43.02 3.28
CA GLY A 263 -9.87 41.94 4.25
C GLY A 263 -9.93 40.52 3.71
N ASN A 264 -9.32 40.26 2.56
CA ASN A 264 -9.27 38.92 1.95
C ASN A 264 -8.64 37.88 2.91
N TYR A 265 -7.41 38.14 3.37
CA TYR A 265 -6.72 37.28 4.34
C TYR A 265 -7.36 37.34 5.72
N SER A 266 -7.75 38.53 6.19
CA SER A 266 -8.43 38.71 7.48
C SER A 266 -9.60 37.74 7.68
N LEU A 267 -10.42 37.54 6.65
CA LEU A 267 -11.57 36.66 6.71
C LEU A 267 -11.20 35.17 6.59
N LEU A 268 -10.21 34.82 5.74
CA LEU A 268 -9.64 33.47 5.68
C LEU A 268 -9.05 33.06 7.04
N LEU A 269 -8.19 33.91 7.61
CA LEU A 269 -7.56 33.72 8.91
C LEU A 269 -8.61 33.58 10.01
N SER A 270 -9.64 34.42 10.00
CA SER A 270 -10.75 34.36 10.96
C SER A 270 -11.47 33.01 10.96
N LYS A 271 -11.69 32.44 9.76
CA LYS A 271 -12.29 31.13 9.59
C LYS A 271 -11.38 30.02 10.14
N LEU A 272 -10.08 30.07 9.86
CA LEU A 272 -9.11 29.05 10.28
C LEU A 272 -8.87 29.06 11.79
N VAL A 273 -8.71 30.23 12.40
CA VAL A 273 -8.50 30.34 13.86
C VAL A 273 -9.77 30.07 14.66
N GLY A 274 -10.94 30.08 14.02
CA GLY A 274 -12.22 29.79 14.65
C GLY A 274 -12.61 30.79 15.74
N ILE A 275 -13.71 30.50 16.45
CA ILE A 275 -14.30 31.41 17.45
C ILE A 275 -13.41 31.65 18.69
N SER A 276 -12.48 30.73 18.96
CA SER A 276 -11.55 30.82 20.10
C SER A 276 -10.29 31.61 19.77
N GLY A 277 -9.95 31.76 18.48
CA GLY A 277 -8.80 32.52 18.02
C GLY A 277 -9.09 34.00 17.84
N LYS A 278 -8.05 34.76 17.46
CA LYS A 278 -8.13 36.22 17.25
C LYS A 278 -7.37 36.63 16.00
N VAL A 279 -7.96 37.51 15.20
CA VAL A 279 -7.31 38.14 14.04
C VAL A 279 -7.16 39.63 14.30
N TYR A 280 -5.95 40.17 14.17
CA TYR A 280 -5.69 41.61 14.22
C TYR A 280 -5.34 42.11 12.81
N SER A 281 -6.21 42.93 12.24
CA SER A 281 -6.10 43.39 10.84
C SER A 281 -5.71 44.86 10.80
N PHE A 282 -4.61 45.20 10.13
CA PHE A 282 -4.10 46.56 10.03
C PHE A 282 -4.25 47.10 8.62
N GLU A 283 -5.04 48.16 8.45
CA GLU A 283 -5.18 48.88 7.18
C GLU A 283 -5.18 50.40 7.45
N PRO A 284 -4.12 51.13 7.05
CA PRO A 284 -3.98 52.54 7.35
C PRO A 284 -4.86 53.48 6.51
N ALA A 285 -5.13 53.15 5.23
CA ALA A 285 -5.84 54.05 4.33
C ALA A 285 -7.33 54.11 4.71
N SER A 286 -7.84 55.31 4.99
CA SER A 286 -9.21 55.53 5.47
C SER A 286 -10.28 55.00 4.52
N SER A 287 -10.06 55.12 3.21
CA SER A 287 -10.97 54.63 2.17
C SER A 287 -11.04 53.09 2.14
N THR A 288 -9.89 52.43 2.19
CA THR A 288 -9.77 50.97 2.18
C THR A 288 -10.20 50.37 3.53
N PHE A 289 -9.84 51.00 4.64
CA PHE A 289 -10.24 50.59 5.99
C PHE A 289 -11.76 50.57 6.17
N GLN A 290 -12.49 51.53 5.58
CA GLN A 290 -13.95 51.49 5.56
C GLN A 290 -14.49 50.25 4.84
N LYS A 291 -13.92 49.90 3.68
CA LYS A 291 -14.30 48.69 2.93
C LYS A 291 -14.01 47.42 3.75
N LEU A 292 -12.87 47.36 4.44
CA LEU A 292 -12.52 46.28 5.37
C LEU A 292 -13.58 46.14 6.47
N GLN A 293 -13.95 47.23 7.13
CA GLN A 293 -14.95 47.22 8.21
C GLN A 293 -16.33 46.78 7.71
N GLU A 294 -16.78 47.31 6.57
CA GLU A 294 -18.04 46.92 5.95
C GLU A 294 -18.07 45.41 5.68
N ARG A 295 -16.96 44.86 5.17
CA ARG A 295 -16.86 43.45 4.86
C ARG A 295 -16.79 42.56 6.10
N ILE A 296 -16.09 42.98 7.16
CA ILE A 296 -16.09 42.30 8.45
C ILE A 296 -17.51 42.26 9.02
N ILE A 297 -18.23 43.38 9.02
CA ILE A 297 -19.62 43.46 9.49
C ILE A 297 -20.53 42.51 8.69
N GLN A 298 -20.37 42.46 7.37
CA GLN A 298 -21.14 41.56 6.49
C GLN A 298 -20.83 40.08 6.72
N SER A 299 -19.62 39.76 7.20
CA SER A 299 -19.18 38.37 7.43
C SER A 299 -19.68 37.75 8.74
N GLU A 300 -20.22 38.54 9.66
CA GLU A 300 -20.65 38.13 11.01
C GLU A 300 -19.54 37.54 11.91
N TYR A 301 -18.26 37.66 11.53
CA TYR A 301 -17.14 37.25 12.38
C TYR A 301 -16.89 38.23 13.53
N ASN A 302 -16.84 37.71 14.76
CA ASN A 302 -16.65 38.50 15.98
C ASN A 302 -15.21 38.45 16.52
N ASN A 303 -14.34 37.66 15.89
CA ASN A 303 -12.95 37.42 16.27
C ASN A 303 -11.94 38.26 15.46
N ILE A 304 -12.41 39.20 14.62
CA ILE A 304 -11.56 40.12 13.85
C ILE A 304 -11.53 41.49 14.50
N HIS A 305 -10.32 41.99 14.75
CA HIS A 305 -10.03 43.30 15.34
C HIS A 305 -9.36 44.20 14.28
N SER A 306 -10.16 45.00 13.57
CA SER A 306 -9.66 45.95 12.57
C SER A 306 -9.04 47.19 13.22
N CYS A 307 -7.81 47.54 12.85
CA CYS A 307 -7.02 48.66 13.36
C CYS A 307 -6.64 49.61 12.22
N GLN A 308 -7.10 50.87 12.27
CA GLN A 308 -6.71 51.89 11.28
C GLN A 308 -5.35 52.51 11.62
N LYS A 309 -4.29 51.72 11.53
CA LYS A 309 -2.92 52.15 11.83
C LYS A 309 -1.96 51.54 10.82
N ALA A 310 -0.91 52.29 10.46
CA ALA A 310 0.23 51.74 9.72
C ALA A 310 1.16 51.02 10.70
N VAL A 311 1.61 49.81 10.38
CA VAL A 311 2.68 49.16 11.13
C VAL A 311 4.01 49.71 10.65
N TYR A 312 4.88 50.13 11.58
CA TYR A 312 6.13 50.82 11.23
C TYR A 312 7.21 50.69 12.32
N SER A 313 8.38 51.30 12.09
CA SER A 313 9.55 51.24 12.99
C SER A 313 9.43 52.08 14.26
N GLU A 314 8.55 53.07 14.30
CA GLU A 314 8.32 53.94 15.48
C GLU A 314 6.88 54.48 15.53
N ASN A 315 6.38 54.79 16.73
CA ASN A 315 5.05 55.38 16.93
C ASN A 315 5.05 56.85 16.50
N LYS A 316 4.46 57.17 15.35
CA LYS A 316 4.39 58.55 14.80
C LYS A 316 3.27 58.69 13.78
N ASN A 317 3.07 59.90 13.24
CA ASN A 317 2.20 60.09 12.08
C ASN A 317 3.00 60.02 10.77
N LEU A 318 2.46 59.33 9.76
CA LEU A 318 3.06 59.10 8.45
C LEU A 318 2.19 59.66 7.33
N ASN A 319 2.82 60.14 6.25
CA ASN A 319 2.10 60.40 5.01
C ASN A 319 1.94 59.07 4.26
N PHE A 320 0.71 58.67 4.01
CA PHE A 320 0.35 57.44 3.30
C PHE A 320 -0.27 57.78 1.95
N ASN A 321 0.17 57.13 0.88
CA ASN A 321 -0.23 57.43 -0.48
C ASN A 321 -1.26 56.39 -0.97
N GLU A 322 -2.39 56.87 -1.48
CA GLU A 322 -3.45 56.05 -2.07
C GLU A 322 -3.39 56.10 -3.60
N PHE A 323 -3.52 54.94 -4.22
CA PHE A 323 -3.63 54.71 -5.65
C PHE A 323 -5.10 54.53 -6.07
N PRO A 324 -5.44 54.60 -7.37
CA PRO A 324 -6.80 54.32 -7.85
C PRO A 324 -7.31 52.97 -7.37
N ASP A 325 -8.63 52.80 -7.24
CA ASP A 325 -9.25 51.58 -6.68
C ASP A 325 -8.76 50.28 -7.35
N ASP A 326 -8.56 50.27 -8.67
CA ASP A 326 -8.05 49.11 -9.42
C ASP A 326 -6.60 48.72 -9.03
N TYR A 327 -5.89 49.59 -8.31
CA TYR A 327 -4.50 49.45 -7.87
C TYR A 327 -4.34 49.72 -6.37
N SER A 328 -5.43 49.62 -5.59
CA SER A 328 -5.40 49.94 -4.16
C SER A 328 -4.51 49.00 -3.34
N VAL A 329 -4.12 47.86 -3.91
CA VAL A 329 -3.08 46.97 -3.38
C VAL A 329 -1.77 47.73 -3.14
N TRP A 330 -1.37 48.64 -4.03
CA TRP A 330 -0.09 49.37 -3.94
C TRP A 330 -0.10 50.56 -2.96
N ASN A 331 -1.16 50.74 -2.18
CA ASN A 331 -1.24 51.82 -1.20
C ASN A 331 -0.11 51.68 -0.17
N SER A 332 0.76 52.69 -0.10
CA SER A 332 1.98 52.58 0.71
C SER A 332 2.52 53.95 1.15
N ILE A 333 3.53 53.93 2.02
CA ILE A 333 4.32 55.12 2.36
C ILE A 333 5.29 55.53 1.23
N GLY A 334 5.50 54.65 0.25
CA GLY A 334 6.41 54.84 -0.87
C GLY A 334 5.82 55.67 -2.00
N LYS A 335 6.67 56.05 -2.96
CA LYS A 335 6.24 56.68 -4.22
C LYS A 335 6.81 55.90 -5.42
N PRO A 336 6.39 54.63 -5.60
CA PRO A 336 6.90 53.79 -6.68
C PRO A 336 6.51 54.37 -8.04
N LYS A 337 7.37 54.18 -9.04
CA LYS A 337 7.09 54.53 -10.44
C LYS A 337 6.63 53.28 -11.18
N MET A 338 5.32 53.00 -11.14
CA MET A 338 4.72 51.84 -11.82
C MET A 338 4.08 52.26 -13.14
N ALA A 339 4.49 51.61 -14.23
CA ALA A 339 3.87 51.81 -15.54
C ALA A 339 2.50 51.15 -15.56
N ASN A 340 1.54 51.75 -16.26
CA ASN A 340 0.21 51.17 -16.42
C ASN A 340 0.28 49.81 -17.15
N PRO A 341 -0.16 48.69 -16.53
CA PRO A 341 -0.15 47.36 -17.15
C PRO A 341 -0.97 47.29 -18.45
N ASN A 342 -1.96 48.18 -18.62
CA ASN A 342 -2.84 48.24 -19.79
C ASN A 342 -2.22 48.97 -21.00
N GLY A 343 -0.92 49.28 -20.96
CA GLY A 343 -0.14 49.66 -22.15
C GLY A 343 -0.18 51.14 -22.57
N SER A 344 -0.63 52.06 -21.71
CA SER A 344 -0.69 53.50 -22.06
C SER A 344 0.65 54.23 -22.04
N GLY A 345 1.72 53.64 -21.47
CA GLY A 345 3.04 54.27 -21.32
C GLY A 345 3.13 55.34 -20.22
N ASP A 346 2.02 55.64 -19.54
CA ASP A 346 1.95 56.56 -18.41
C ASP A 346 2.13 55.82 -17.06
N TYR A 347 2.65 56.54 -16.05
CA TYR A 347 2.75 56.03 -14.68
C TYR A 347 1.43 56.18 -13.92
N ILE A 348 1.12 55.23 -13.04
CA ILE A 348 -0.10 55.28 -12.23
C ILE A 348 0.02 56.43 -11.20
N PRO A 349 -0.94 57.38 -11.18
CA PRO A 349 -0.86 58.54 -10.30
C PRO A 349 -1.32 58.20 -8.88
N ILE A 350 -0.68 58.82 -7.88
CA ILE A 350 -1.20 58.89 -6.51
C ILE A 350 -2.43 59.81 -6.53
N ILE A 351 -3.58 59.31 -6.10
CA ILE A 351 -4.85 60.05 -6.13
C ILE A 351 -5.08 60.85 -4.85
N LYS A 352 -4.51 60.41 -3.72
CA LYS A 352 -4.66 61.02 -2.41
C LYS A 352 -3.45 60.70 -1.54
N THR A 353 -3.04 61.64 -0.71
CA THR A 353 -2.08 61.41 0.38
C THR A 353 -2.74 61.87 1.66
N GLU A 354 -2.73 61.03 2.69
CA GLU A 354 -3.30 61.35 3.99
C GLU A 354 -2.32 61.08 5.14
N LEU A 355 -2.59 61.70 6.29
CA LEU A 355 -1.79 61.53 7.48
C LEU A 355 -2.41 60.41 8.33
N VAL A 356 -1.69 59.30 8.48
CA VAL A 356 -2.12 58.11 9.23
C VAL A 356 -1.28 57.94 10.49
N GLU A 357 -1.89 57.40 11.55
CA GLU A 357 -1.17 57.00 12.77
C GLU A 357 -0.39 55.71 12.49
N ALA A 358 0.89 55.70 12.86
CA ALA A 358 1.76 54.53 12.78
C ALA A 358 2.10 54.00 14.18
N ILE A 359 2.20 52.68 14.31
CA ILE A 359 2.47 51.99 15.55
C ILE A 359 3.50 50.87 15.33
N THR A 360 4.34 50.62 16.33
CA THR A 360 5.24 49.45 16.34
C THR A 360 4.49 48.19 16.80
N LEU A 361 4.80 47.02 16.23
CA LEU A 361 4.20 45.76 16.68
C LEU A 361 4.49 45.48 18.16
N ASP A 362 5.69 45.82 18.63
CA ASP A 362 6.06 45.72 20.05
C ASP A 362 5.11 46.55 20.93
N SER A 363 4.84 47.81 20.58
CA SER A 363 3.96 48.69 21.34
C SER A 363 2.52 48.18 21.32
N PHE A 364 2.03 47.77 20.16
CA PHE A 364 0.68 47.25 20.02
C PHE A 364 0.46 45.97 20.85
N CYS A 365 1.40 45.02 20.78
CA CYS A 365 1.30 43.79 21.55
C CYS A 365 1.35 44.06 23.05
N GLN A 366 2.18 45.02 23.49
CA GLN A 366 2.21 45.45 24.88
C GLN A 366 0.88 46.08 25.33
N GLU A 367 0.28 46.96 24.51
CA GLU A 367 -1.02 47.60 24.79
C GLU A 367 -2.17 46.59 24.87
N GLN A 368 -2.17 45.58 24.00
CA GLN A 368 -3.20 44.54 23.92
C GLN A 368 -2.93 43.33 24.82
N ASN A 369 -1.83 43.32 25.58
CA ASN A 369 -1.37 42.19 26.38
C ASN A 369 -1.26 40.88 25.58
N ILE A 370 -0.72 40.98 24.37
CA ILE A 370 -0.44 39.86 23.47
C ILE A 370 1.00 39.42 23.70
N GLN A 371 1.18 38.18 24.14
CA GLN A 371 2.51 37.62 24.43
C GLN A 371 3.13 36.88 23.25
N LYS A 372 2.31 36.44 22.29
CA LYS A 372 2.71 35.63 21.15
C LYS A 372 1.81 35.92 19.94
N ILE A 373 2.42 35.95 18.77
CA ILE A 373 1.77 35.97 17.46
C ILE A 373 2.06 34.61 16.82
N ASP A 374 1.03 33.79 16.63
CA ASP A 374 1.19 32.45 16.05
C ASP A 374 1.44 32.51 14.54
N TYR A 375 0.83 33.50 13.86
CA TYR A 375 1.03 33.75 12.44
C TYR A 375 0.97 35.25 12.14
N LEU A 376 1.99 35.79 11.47
CA LEU A 376 2.06 37.18 11.03
C LEU A 376 2.16 37.22 9.50
N LYS A 377 1.12 37.71 8.83
CA LYS A 377 1.23 38.15 7.43
C LYS A 377 1.67 39.61 7.42
N LEU A 378 2.78 39.89 6.74
CA LEU A 378 3.36 41.21 6.60
C LEU A 378 3.46 41.58 5.12
N ASP A 379 2.50 42.37 4.67
CA ASP A 379 2.36 42.81 3.29
C ASP A 379 2.16 44.33 3.29
N VAL A 380 3.27 45.05 3.40
CA VAL A 380 3.27 46.50 3.64
C VAL A 380 3.92 47.25 2.48
N GLU A 381 3.96 46.60 1.32
CA GLU A 381 4.27 47.21 0.04
C GLU A 381 5.63 47.94 0.08
N GLY A 382 6.68 47.21 0.49
CA GLY A 382 8.07 47.66 0.52
C GLY A 382 8.56 48.20 1.87
N ALA A 383 7.70 48.28 2.88
CA ALA A 383 8.03 48.74 4.23
C ALA A 383 8.28 47.58 5.23
N GLU A 384 8.55 46.37 4.74
CA GLU A 384 8.66 45.16 5.56
C GLU A 384 9.80 45.29 6.58
N SER A 385 10.98 45.74 6.14
CA SER A 385 12.13 45.96 7.03
C SER A 385 11.87 47.03 8.11
N ASP A 386 11.13 48.10 7.78
CA ASP A 386 10.73 49.11 8.76
C ASP A 386 9.73 48.52 9.79
N SER A 387 8.78 47.70 9.35
CA SER A 387 7.80 47.03 10.23
C SER A 387 8.48 46.02 11.17
N LEU A 388 9.43 45.23 10.65
CA LEU A 388 10.24 44.30 11.44
C LEU A 388 11.13 45.02 12.45
N GLN A 389 11.66 46.20 12.10
CA GLN A 389 12.42 47.04 13.03
C GLN A 389 11.56 47.49 14.23
N GLY A 390 10.25 47.68 14.02
CA GLY A 390 9.26 47.93 15.08
C GLY A 390 8.80 46.67 15.84
N ALA A 391 9.33 45.50 15.50
CA ALA A 391 9.01 44.20 16.10
C ALA A 391 10.23 43.50 16.71
N ILE A 392 11.35 44.21 16.90
CA ILE A 392 12.62 43.63 17.39
C ILE A 392 12.44 42.96 18.76
N GLY A 393 11.62 43.51 19.65
CA GLY A 393 11.32 42.91 20.94
C GLY A 393 10.67 41.53 20.79
N LEU A 394 9.63 41.45 19.96
CA LEU A 394 8.93 40.20 19.61
C LEU A 394 9.86 39.19 18.92
N LEU A 395 10.68 39.64 17.96
CA LEU A 395 11.61 38.78 17.23
C LEU A 395 12.67 38.19 18.18
N LYS A 396 13.29 39.00 19.03
CA LYS A 396 14.28 38.52 20.03
C LYS A 396 13.69 37.56 21.04
N ALA A 397 12.42 37.77 21.42
CA ALA A 397 11.70 36.89 22.32
C ALA A 397 11.17 35.61 21.65
N LYS A 398 11.37 35.43 20.33
CA LYS A 398 10.77 34.34 19.54
C LYS A 398 9.24 34.27 19.68
N ALA A 399 8.63 35.44 19.86
CA ALA A 399 7.20 35.57 20.08
C ALA A 399 6.38 35.50 18.77
N ILE A 400 7.03 35.43 17.60
CA ILE A 400 6.38 35.23 16.30
C ILE A 400 6.71 33.81 15.82
N SER A 401 5.71 32.94 15.71
CA SER A 401 5.95 31.54 15.29
C SER A 401 6.17 31.42 13.78
N PHE A 402 5.32 32.03 12.98
CA PHE A 402 5.43 32.05 11.52
C PHE A 402 5.20 33.48 11.00
N LEU A 403 6.04 33.91 10.06
CA LEU A 403 6.01 35.23 9.47
C LEU A 403 6.04 35.11 7.95
N GLN A 404 4.90 35.32 7.31
CA GLN A 404 4.83 35.46 5.85
C GLN A 404 5.12 36.92 5.48
N PHE A 405 5.99 37.14 4.51
CA PHE A 405 6.27 38.49 4.01
C PHE A 405 6.48 38.48 2.50
N GLU A 406 6.13 39.60 1.87
CA GLU A 406 6.30 39.81 0.44
C GLU A 406 7.56 40.63 0.17
N ILE A 407 8.26 40.33 -0.93
CA ILE A 407 9.28 41.21 -1.50
C ILE A 407 8.84 41.69 -2.88
N SER A 408 8.73 43.01 -3.02
CA SER A 408 8.49 43.70 -4.28
C SER A 408 9.61 44.67 -4.62
N SER A 409 10.41 44.34 -5.65
CA SER A 409 11.56 45.16 -6.04
C SER A 409 11.18 46.59 -6.44
N LYS A 410 9.99 46.81 -7.02
CA LYS A 410 9.52 48.15 -7.41
C LYS A 410 9.07 49.01 -6.23
N MET A 411 8.48 48.39 -5.22
CA MET A 411 8.06 49.10 -4.02
C MET A 411 9.27 49.49 -3.17
N LEU A 412 10.24 48.58 -3.04
CA LEU A 412 11.53 48.84 -2.41
C LEU A 412 12.30 49.99 -3.09
N GLU A 413 12.29 50.06 -4.43
CA GLU A 413 12.86 51.20 -5.19
C GLU A 413 12.19 52.53 -4.80
N GLY A 414 10.86 52.53 -4.69
CA GLY A 414 10.06 53.69 -4.30
C GLY A 414 10.33 54.21 -2.87
N LEU A 415 10.96 53.39 -2.04
CA LEU A 415 11.34 53.69 -0.65
C LEU A 415 12.86 53.80 -0.45
N ASN A 416 13.66 53.57 -1.49
CA ASN A 416 15.12 53.46 -1.42
C ASN A 416 15.54 52.44 -0.35
N ARG A 417 15.03 51.22 -0.48
CA ARG A 417 15.30 50.04 0.36
C ARG A 417 15.81 48.88 -0.49
N GLU A 418 16.40 47.89 0.16
CA GLU A 418 16.89 46.66 -0.46
C GLU A 418 16.23 45.46 0.20
N ALA A 419 15.87 44.43 -0.57
CA ALA A 419 15.22 43.22 -0.06
C ALA A 419 16.06 42.55 1.03
N LYS A 420 17.38 42.52 0.85
CA LYS A 420 18.36 41.98 1.81
C LYS A 420 18.17 42.51 3.23
N SER A 421 17.75 43.75 3.41
CA SER A 421 17.53 44.33 4.74
C SER A 421 16.45 43.59 5.54
N THR A 422 15.39 43.11 4.89
CA THR A 422 14.32 42.33 5.51
C THR A 422 14.84 40.97 5.99
N PHE A 423 15.59 40.26 5.13
CA PHE A 423 16.21 38.98 5.48
C PHE A 423 17.23 39.12 6.60
N ASP A 424 18.12 40.12 6.54
CA ASP A 424 19.16 40.34 7.55
C ASP A 424 18.55 40.57 8.95
N ILE A 425 17.46 41.35 9.07
CA ILE A 425 16.77 41.55 10.36
C ILE A 425 16.23 40.22 10.91
N LEU A 426 15.63 39.37 10.08
CA LEU A 426 15.09 38.08 10.51
C LEU A 426 16.21 37.11 10.94
N ILE A 427 17.25 36.99 10.12
CA ILE A 427 18.41 36.11 10.35
C ILE A 427 19.20 36.53 11.59
N GLU A 428 19.48 37.83 11.77
CA GLU A 428 20.18 38.35 12.96
C GLU A 428 19.41 38.11 14.26
N ASN A 429 18.08 37.98 14.17
CA ASN A 429 17.23 37.63 15.30
C ASN A 429 16.92 36.12 15.35
N GLY A 430 17.60 35.28 14.57
CA GLY A 430 17.59 33.80 14.62
C GLY A 430 16.42 33.12 13.92
N TYR A 431 15.85 33.74 12.89
CA TYR A 431 14.82 33.15 12.03
C TYR A 431 15.46 32.61 10.75
N GLU A 432 14.95 31.49 10.25
CA GLU A 432 15.26 30.97 8.92
C GLU A 432 14.19 31.46 7.95
N CYS A 433 14.57 31.80 6.71
CA CYS A 433 13.66 32.31 5.69
C CYS A 433 13.62 31.32 4.51
N HIS A 434 12.43 30.99 4.01
CA HIS A 434 12.24 29.95 3.02
C HIS A 434 11.27 30.38 1.90
N GLN A 435 11.43 29.76 0.74
CA GLN A 435 10.45 29.85 -0.35
C GLN A 435 9.16 29.11 0.00
N ILE A 436 8.05 29.60 -0.56
CA ILE A 436 6.76 28.92 -0.52
C ILE A 436 6.59 28.21 -1.87
N LEU A 437 6.42 26.89 -1.85
CA LEU A 437 6.23 26.09 -3.07
C LEU A 437 4.78 26.16 -3.58
N SER A 438 4.55 25.78 -4.84
CA SER A 438 3.23 25.82 -5.48
C SER A 438 2.16 24.97 -4.77
N ASN A 439 2.57 23.91 -4.08
CA ASN A 439 1.72 23.04 -3.27
C ASN A 439 1.54 23.55 -1.82
N GLY A 440 2.08 24.72 -1.48
CA GLY A 440 2.07 25.32 -0.15
C GLY A 440 3.02 24.68 0.87
N ASP A 441 4.01 23.88 0.44
CA ASP A 441 5.08 23.40 1.33
C ASP A 441 6.21 24.43 1.48
N ILE A 442 6.95 24.31 2.58
CA ILE A 442 8.14 25.12 2.83
C ILE A 442 9.32 24.57 2.01
N GLY A 443 9.85 25.40 1.13
CA GLY A 443 10.95 25.07 0.22
C GLY A 443 12.33 25.32 0.82
N LYS A 444 13.32 25.55 -0.06
CA LYS A 444 14.71 25.82 0.34
C LYS A 444 14.85 27.14 1.10
N GLU A 445 15.90 27.22 1.92
CA GLU A 445 16.28 28.43 2.63
C GLU A 445 16.77 29.52 1.65
N VAL A 446 16.43 30.77 1.93
CA VAL A 446 16.73 31.96 1.12
C VAL A 446 17.21 33.10 2.01
N ILE A 447 18.25 33.81 1.57
CA ILE A 447 18.89 34.90 2.33
C ILE A 447 18.81 36.27 1.62
N ASN A 448 18.26 36.31 0.40
CA ASN A 448 18.05 37.53 -0.39
C ASN A 448 17.05 37.24 -1.54
N SER A 449 16.47 38.29 -2.12
CA SER A 449 15.60 38.20 -3.30
C SER A 449 15.82 39.38 -4.26
N ASP A 450 15.84 39.10 -5.55
CA ASP A 450 15.78 40.09 -6.64
C ASP A 450 14.45 39.99 -7.43
N SER A 451 13.48 39.25 -6.89
CA SER A 451 12.22 38.95 -7.58
C SER A 451 11.37 40.20 -7.79
N PHE A 452 10.58 40.20 -8.87
CA PHE A 452 9.66 41.30 -9.14
C PHE A 452 8.56 41.38 -8.07
N TYR A 453 7.94 40.24 -7.77
CA TYR A 453 7.05 39.96 -6.65
C TYR A 453 7.23 38.49 -6.24
N GLU A 454 7.50 38.21 -4.97
CA GLU A 454 7.55 36.84 -4.42
C GLU A 454 7.28 36.85 -2.91
N ASN A 455 6.54 35.84 -2.42
CA ASN A 455 6.28 35.64 -0.99
C ASN A 455 7.25 34.64 -0.38
N TYR A 456 7.63 34.92 0.87
CA TYR A 456 8.50 34.07 1.68
C TYR A 456 7.85 33.80 3.03
N ILE A 457 8.32 32.74 3.68
CA ILE A 457 7.97 32.40 5.05
C ILE A 457 9.21 32.38 5.92
N ALA A 458 9.13 32.97 7.11
CA ALA A 458 10.16 32.92 8.12
C ALA A 458 9.62 32.35 9.44
N PHE A 459 10.46 31.59 10.14
CA PHE A 459 10.14 31.01 11.45
C PHE A 459 11.41 30.87 12.29
N PRO A 460 11.31 30.79 13.64
CA PRO A 460 12.47 30.54 14.48
C PRO A 460 13.22 29.28 14.03
N SER A 461 14.55 29.37 13.91
CA SER A 461 15.38 28.21 13.57
C SER A 461 15.07 27.03 14.49
N VAL A 462 14.80 25.86 13.91
CA VAL A 462 14.59 24.60 14.64
C VAL A 462 15.87 23.77 14.54
N PRO A 463 16.76 23.80 15.54
CA PRO A 463 17.99 23.04 15.50
C PRO A 463 17.74 21.55 15.73
N VAL A 464 18.69 20.72 15.31
CA VAL A 464 18.69 19.28 15.61
C VAL A 464 19.75 18.98 16.65
N HIS A 465 19.35 18.39 17.77
CA HIS A 465 20.25 17.94 18.82
C HIS A 465 20.34 16.41 18.77
N PHE A 466 21.50 15.89 18.36
CA PHE A 466 21.75 14.46 18.36
C PHE A 466 22.17 13.99 19.75
N LEU A 467 21.62 12.86 20.20
CA LEU A 467 21.93 12.23 21.47
C LEU A 467 22.42 10.79 21.21
N THR A 468 23.65 10.50 21.62
CA THR A 468 24.24 9.16 21.50
C THR A 468 24.78 8.71 22.84
N ILE A 469 24.34 7.55 23.32
CA ILE A 469 25.03 6.84 24.40
C ILE A 469 26.05 5.88 23.78
N VAL A 470 27.26 5.81 24.33
CA VAL A 470 28.31 4.97 23.74
C VAL A 470 29.17 4.27 24.78
N LEU A 471 29.42 2.99 24.51
CA LEU A 471 30.50 2.21 25.08
C LEU A 471 31.04 1.32 23.96
N ASN A 472 32.29 1.57 23.54
CA ASN A 472 32.92 0.90 22.40
C ASN A 472 32.15 1.09 21.08
N GLY A 473 32.16 2.32 20.55
CA GLY A 473 31.44 2.70 19.33
C GLY A 473 32.23 2.56 18.03
N GLU A 474 33.49 2.12 18.06
CA GLU A 474 34.28 1.94 16.84
C GLU A 474 33.79 0.71 16.06
N PRO A 475 33.82 0.74 14.71
CA PRO A 475 34.19 1.87 13.85
C PRO A 475 33.03 2.80 13.48
N PHE A 476 31.78 2.41 13.77
CA PHE A 476 30.57 3.05 13.26
C PHE A 476 30.37 4.49 13.76
N ILE A 477 30.85 4.82 14.96
CA ILE A 477 30.73 6.17 15.52
C ILE A 477 31.35 7.25 14.61
N ARG A 478 32.32 6.89 13.78
CA ARG A 478 33.01 7.81 12.86
C ARG A 478 32.14 8.30 11.72
N TYR A 479 31.10 7.55 11.34
CA TYR A 479 30.19 7.93 10.26
C TYR A 479 29.38 9.18 10.58
N HIS A 480 28.91 9.30 11.81
CA HIS A 480 27.98 10.35 12.22
C HIS A 480 28.53 11.76 11.99
N VAL A 481 29.78 12.04 12.35
CA VAL A 481 30.37 13.37 12.12
C VAL A 481 30.49 13.71 10.62
N GLU A 482 30.75 12.71 9.78
CA GLU A 482 30.85 12.90 8.33
C GLU A 482 29.51 13.32 7.73
N VAL A 483 28.40 12.82 8.29
CA VAL A 483 27.04 13.23 7.93
C VAL A 483 26.69 14.57 8.56
N PHE A 484 26.85 14.72 9.88
CA PHE A 484 26.40 15.91 10.60
C PHE A 484 27.10 17.18 10.11
N LYS A 485 28.38 17.14 9.74
CA LYS A 485 29.11 18.30 9.21
C LYS A 485 28.56 18.83 7.88
N GLN A 486 27.79 18.01 7.14
CA GLN A 486 27.17 18.38 5.86
C GLN A 486 25.77 18.96 6.02
N LEU A 487 25.18 18.91 7.23
CA LEU A 487 23.83 19.42 7.47
C LEU A 487 23.79 20.96 7.31
N PRO A 488 22.82 21.50 6.55
CA PRO A 488 22.76 22.92 6.21
C PRO A 488 22.19 23.81 7.32
N PHE A 489 21.78 23.23 8.45
CA PHE A 489 21.13 23.94 9.57
C PHE A 489 21.91 23.78 10.88
N LYS A 490 21.50 24.52 11.92
CA LYS A 490 22.11 24.44 13.26
C LYS A 490 21.89 23.04 13.86
N TRP A 491 22.98 22.43 14.33
CA TRP A 491 22.96 21.14 15.02
C TRP A 491 23.97 21.08 16.15
N HIS A 492 23.70 20.20 17.13
CA HIS A 492 24.62 19.89 18.23
C HIS A 492 24.62 18.40 18.52
N TRP A 493 25.76 17.81 18.87
CA TRP A 493 25.88 16.39 19.19
C TRP A 493 26.30 16.17 20.65
N HIS A 494 25.40 15.55 21.41
CA HIS A 494 25.58 15.18 22.80
C HIS A 494 25.97 13.70 22.89
N ILE A 495 27.21 13.44 23.34
CA ILE A 495 27.76 12.09 23.40
C ILE A 495 27.96 11.70 24.87
N VAL A 496 27.26 10.68 25.33
CA VAL A 496 27.36 10.19 26.71
C VAL A 496 28.15 8.91 26.72
N GLU A 497 29.40 9.00 27.17
CA GLU A 497 30.32 7.87 27.19
C GLU A 497 30.33 7.18 28.56
N GLY A 498 30.28 5.86 28.54
CA GLY A 498 30.64 5.02 29.67
C GLY A 498 29.73 3.83 29.87
N VAL A 499 29.97 3.12 30.97
CA VAL A 499 29.24 1.90 31.31
C VAL A 499 27.99 2.23 32.12
N ALA A 500 26.83 1.75 31.68
CA ALA A 500 25.60 1.73 32.48
C ALA A 500 25.54 0.48 33.36
N GLU A 501 25.26 0.65 34.66
CA GLU A 501 24.95 -0.48 35.55
C GLU A 501 23.72 -1.27 35.05
N LEU A 502 23.72 -2.59 35.28
CA LEU A 502 22.61 -3.49 34.93
C LEU A 502 21.45 -3.36 35.93
N ARG A 503 20.80 -2.19 35.94
CA ARG A 503 19.70 -1.81 36.84
C ARG A 503 18.62 -1.06 36.06
N HIS A 504 17.46 -0.88 36.68
CA HIS A 504 16.28 -0.27 36.04
C HIS A 504 15.93 -1.01 34.74
N ASP A 505 15.95 -0.31 33.59
CA ASP A 505 15.56 -0.83 32.27
C ASP A 505 16.48 -1.97 31.76
N THR A 506 17.67 -2.15 32.33
CA THR A 506 18.59 -3.25 31.99
C THR A 506 18.65 -4.35 33.06
N ALA A 507 17.83 -4.29 34.11
CA ALA A 507 17.87 -5.25 35.21
C ALA A 507 17.50 -6.69 34.80
N TRP A 508 16.74 -6.85 33.71
CA TRP A 508 16.36 -8.16 33.17
C TRP A 508 17.59 -8.96 32.69
N SER A 509 18.67 -8.30 32.25
CA SER A 509 19.85 -9.00 31.73
C SER A 509 20.54 -9.86 32.78
N LEU A 510 20.50 -9.44 34.06
CA LEU A 510 21.05 -10.22 35.17
C LEU A 510 20.43 -11.61 35.27
N GLN A 511 19.14 -11.75 34.95
CA GLN A 511 18.44 -13.03 34.96
C GLN A 511 18.89 -13.95 33.81
N LEU A 512 19.30 -13.37 32.68
CA LEU A 512 19.84 -14.09 31.53
C LEU A 512 21.34 -14.43 31.68
N GLY A 513 22.01 -13.83 32.68
CA GLY A 513 23.43 -14.02 32.97
C GLY A 513 24.32 -12.86 32.53
N GLY A 514 23.74 -11.71 32.20
CA GLY A 514 24.44 -10.47 31.89
C GLY A 514 25.33 -10.01 33.04
N ARG A 515 26.51 -9.50 32.70
CA ARG A 515 27.53 -9.02 33.65
C ARG A 515 28.42 -7.97 32.99
N ILE A 516 28.88 -7.02 33.80
CA ILE A 516 29.90 -6.05 33.40
C ILE A 516 31.26 -6.65 33.77
N THR A 517 32.14 -6.84 32.79
CA THR A 517 33.50 -7.39 32.98
C THR A 517 34.54 -6.30 32.69
N ASP A 518 35.75 -6.46 33.26
CA ASP A 518 36.87 -5.54 33.00
C ASP A 518 37.33 -5.57 31.52
N GLU A 519 36.91 -6.57 30.73
CA GLU A 519 37.20 -6.66 29.30
C GLU A 519 36.32 -5.72 28.46
N LEU A 520 35.15 -5.30 28.98
CA LEU A 520 34.21 -4.45 28.25
C LEU A 520 34.58 -2.96 28.31
N HIS A 521 35.45 -2.55 29.24
CA HIS A 521 35.72 -1.14 29.49
C HIS A 521 37.13 -0.90 30.05
N CYS A 522 37.66 0.31 29.85
CA CYS A 522 38.86 0.80 30.52
C CYS A 522 38.45 1.73 31.67
N ASN A 523 38.39 1.20 32.91
CA ASN A 523 37.97 1.95 34.12
C ASN A 523 36.65 2.75 33.92
N GLY A 524 35.62 2.11 33.36
CA GLY A 524 34.31 2.73 33.11
C GLY A 524 34.19 3.53 31.81
N ARG A 525 35.22 3.54 30.96
CA ARG A 525 35.21 4.16 29.61
C ARG A 525 35.38 3.12 28.51
N SER A 526 35.22 3.53 27.25
CA SER A 526 35.47 2.66 26.10
C SER A 526 36.94 2.22 26.03
N CYS A 527 37.19 1.02 25.49
CA CYS A 527 38.51 0.39 25.40
C CYS A 527 38.91 -0.03 23.98
N ASP A 528 38.16 0.39 22.97
CA ASP A 528 38.34 0.05 21.55
C ASP A 528 38.95 1.18 20.69
N GLY A 529 39.31 2.32 21.31
CA GLY A 529 39.75 3.53 20.62
C GLY A 529 38.71 4.65 20.56
N THR A 530 37.46 4.37 20.96
CA THR A 530 36.38 5.37 20.98
C THR A 530 36.72 6.55 21.90
N THR A 531 37.31 6.31 23.08
CA THR A 531 37.65 7.39 24.04
C THR A 531 38.59 8.41 23.39
N GLU A 532 39.64 7.93 22.72
CA GLU A 532 40.65 8.73 22.06
C GLU A 532 40.06 9.50 20.88
N TYR A 533 39.22 8.84 20.06
CA TYR A 533 38.52 9.48 18.95
C TYR A 533 37.61 10.62 19.44
N LEU A 534 36.81 10.39 20.49
CA LEU A 534 35.95 11.42 21.08
C LEU A 534 36.76 12.61 21.60
N ASP A 535 37.91 12.36 22.25
CA ASP A 535 38.80 13.42 22.74
C ASP A 535 39.42 14.27 21.62
N GLU A 536 39.64 13.70 20.44
CA GLU A 536 40.05 14.44 19.25
C GLU A 536 38.88 15.21 18.65
N LEU A 537 37.71 14.57 18.58
CA LEU A 537 36.50 15.12 17.97
C LEU A 537 36.02 16.40 18.65
N VAL A 538 35.97 16.43 19.98
CA VAL A 538 35.56 17.62 20.74
C VAL A 538 36.56 18.78 20.61
N LYS A 539 37.85 18.49 20.40
CA LYS A 539 38.85 19.54 20.12
C LYS A 539 38.65 20.16 18.74
N GLN A 540 38.20 19.36 17.77
CA GLN A 540 37.93 19.82 16.41
C GLN A 540 36.62 20.62 16.32
N TYR A 541 35.60 20.24 17.09
CA TYR A 541 34.26 20.86 17.05
C TYR A 541 33.73 21.28 18.44
N PRO A 542 34.43 22.15 19.17
CA PRO A 542 34.13 22.47 20.57
C PRO A 542 32.75 23.12 20.79
N GLU A 543 32.23 23.84 19.78
CA GLU A 543 30.94 24.52 19.85
C GLU A 543 29.76 23.65 19.37
N LYS A 544 30.03 22.50 18.73
CA LYS A 544 28.99 21.62 18.17
C LYS A 544 28.89 20.26 18.85
N ILE A 545 29.88 19.89 19.68
CA ILE A 545 29.96 18.55 20.28
C ILE A 545 30.24 18.68 21.77
N THR A 546 29.50 17.94 22.58
CA THR A 546 29.70 17.88 24.03
C THR A 546 29.74 16.43 24.49
N ILE A 547 30.78 16.09 25.26
CA ILE A 547 30.98 14.75 25.81
C ILE A 547 30.66 14.75 27.30
N TYR A 548 29.84 13.79 27.72
CA TYR A 548 29.42 13.57 29.10
C TYR A 548 30.06 12.27 29.61
N ARG A 549 30.78 12.33 30.73
CA ARG A 549 31.48 11.19 31.33
C ARG A 549 31.36 11.23 32.85
N GLN A 550 31.22 10.06 33.46
CA GLN A 550 31.45 9.89 34.89
C GLN A 550 32.95 9.95 35.23
N PRO A 551 33.32 10.21 36.50
CA PRO A 551 34.68 10.02 36.97
C PRO A 551 35.19 8.61 36.66
N GLN A 552 36.47 8.46 36.33
CA GLN A 552 37.06 7.16 36.03
C GLN A 552 36.85 6.18 37.21
N GLY A 553 36.43 4.96 36.91
CA GLY A 553 36.08 3.92 37.88
C GLY A 553 34.66 4.00 38.42
N THR A 554 33.83 4.94 37.94
CA THR A 554 32.41 5.07 38.30
C THR A 554 31.53 4.73 37.10
N PHE A 555 30.47 3.95 37.31
CA PHE A 555 29.48 3.62 36.29
C PHE A 555 28.25 4.51 36.44
N TRP A 556 27.51 4.67 35.34
CA TRP A 556 26.23 5.36 35.33
C TRP A 556 25.15 4.49 36.03
N ASP A 557 24.23 5.11 36.78
CA ASP A 557 23.06 4.46 37.42
C ASP A 557 22.01 4.07 36.37
N GLY A 558 22.37 3.10 35.53
CA GLY A 558 21.59 2.64 34.39
C GLY A 558 21.60 3.63 33.22
N LYS A 559 20.99 3.21 32.10
CA LYS A 559 20.91 4.03 30.87
C LYS A 559 20.05 5.28 31.06
N ARG A 560 19.11 5.27 32.01
CA ARG A 560 18.24 6.42 32.29
C ARG A 560 19.02 7.64 32.79
N GLU A 561 20.05 7.46 33.61
CA GLU A 561 20.93 8.57 33.99
C GLU A 561 21.67 9.12 32.77
N MET A 562 22.17 8.22 31.90
CA MET A 562 22.91 8.60 30.69
C MET A 562 22.09 9.49 29.77
N VAL A 563 20.86 9.10 29.41
CA VAL A 563 20.04 9.89 28.48
C VAL A 563 19.54 11.22 29.07
N ASN A 564 19.41 11.32 30.39
CA ASN A 564 19.01 12.57 31.05
C ASN A 564 20.18 13.55 31.24
N ALA A 565 21.43 13.08 31.31
CA ALA A 565 22.59 13.93 31.59
C ALA A 565 22.76 15.11 30.61
N PRO A 566 22.47 14.98 29.30
CA PRO A 566 22.59 16.09 28.37
C PRO A 566 21.46 17.12 28.43
N LEU A 567 20.27 16.76 28.94
CA LEU A 567 19.08 17.61 28.86
C LEU A 567 19.26 18.95 29.57
N SER A 568 20.03 19.00 30.65
CA SER A 568 20.33 20.25 31.38
C SER A 568 21.13 21.27 30.55
N ASN A 569 21.75 20.85 29.45
CA ASN A 569 22.51 21.70 28.55
C ASN A 569 21.72 22.10 27.30
N ILE A 570 20.50 21.57 27.12
CA ILE A 570 19.61 21.93 26.00
C ILE A 570 18.62 22.99 26.50
N ASN A 571 18.94 24.25 26.25
CA ASN A 571 18.21 25.42 26.75
C ASN A 571 17.29 26.06 25.69
N GLU A 572 17.10 25.39 24.56
CA GLU A 572 16.25 25.84 23.45
C GLU A 572 15.33 24.70 22.99
N GLU A 573 14.23 25.05 22.32
CA GLU A 573 13.40 24.06 21.64
C GLU A 573 14.16 23.49 20.43
N CYS A 574 14.11 22.18 20.24
CA CYS A 574 14.83 21.51 19.17
C CYS A 574 14.17 20.20 18.75
N LEU A 575 14.63 19.63 17.64
CA LEU A 575 14.41 18.20 17.37
C LEU A 575 15.51 17.41 18.09
N LEU A 576 15.14 16.77 19.19
CA LEU A 576 16.03 15.86 19.91
C LEU A 576 16.00 14.51 19.18
N TRP A 577 17.15 14.10 18.67
CA TRP A 577 17.29 12.92 17.83
C TRP A 577 18.23 11.92 18.51
N GLN A 578 17.70 10.80 18.98
CA GLN A 578 18.52 9.72 19.52
C GLN A 578 19.11 8.90 18.38
N VAL A 579 20.43 8.73 18.36
CA VAL A 579 21.13 7.94 17.34
C VAL A 579 22.14 7.03 18.03
N ASP A 580 21.93 5.72 17.93
CA ASP A 580 22.90 4.74 18.41
C ASP A 580 24.12 4.69 17.48
N THR A 581 25.27 4.26 18.00
CA THR A 581 26.54 4.32 17.24
C THR A 581 26.51 3.55 15.94
N ASP A 582 25.72 2.49 15.86
CA ASP A 582 25.55 1.59 14.71
C ASP A 582 24.29 1.88 13.86
N GLU A 583 23.59 3.01 14.10
CA GLU A 583 22.44 3.46 13.31
C GLU A 583 22.85 4.51 12.28
N LEU A 584 22.97 4.12 11.01
CA LEU A 584 23.49 4.98 9.95
C LEU A 584 22.35 5.67 9.19
N TRP A 585 22.38 7.01 9.21
CA TRP A 585 21.42 7.91 8.55
C TRP A 585 22.10 8.73 7.46
N THR A 586 21.44 8.93 6.32
CA THR A 586 21.98 9.82 5.27
C THR A 586 21.66 11.31 5.55
N VAL A 587 22.41 12.22 4.93
CA VAL A 587 22.16 13.67 5.00
C VAL A 587 20.73 14.00 4.54
N GLU A 588 20.29 13.37 3.45
CA GLU A 588 18.96 13.56 2.88
C GLU A 588 17.85 13.11 3.82
N GLN A 589 18.01 11.97 4.50
CA GLN A 589 17.03 11.47 5.46
C GLN A 589 16.85 12.44 6.64
N ILE A 590 17.95 12.96 7.19
CA ILE A 590 17.90 13.92 8.31
C ILE A 590 17.24 15.23 7.88
N CYS A 591 17.60 15.76 6.70
CA CYS A 591 17.00 16.97 6.14
C CYS A 591 15.49 16.79 5.89
N THR A 592 15.10 15.67 5.30
CA THR A 592 13.70 15.35 4.97
C THR A 592 12.87 15.21 6.25
N ALA A 593 13.36 14.46 7.24
CA ALA A 593 12.69 14.33 8.53
C ALA A 593 12.52 15.70 9.22
N ARG A 594 13.56 16.54 9.24
CA ARG A 594 13.45 17.91 9.79
C ARG A 594 12.38 18.73 9.08
N LEU A 595 12.34 18.68 7.74
CA LEU A 595 11.32 19.39 6.95
C LEU A 595 9.91 18.88 7.25
N MET A 596 9.71 17.57 7.46
CA MET A 596 8.42 17.03 7.89
C MET A 596 7.95 17.67 9.20
N PHE A 597 8.81 17.78 10.21
CA PHE A 597 8.48 18.45 11.47
C PHE A 597 8.23 19.96 11.32
N ILE A 598 8.89 20.64 10.37
CA ILE A 598 8.67 22.06 10.12
C ILE A 598 7.31 22.29 9.44
N ASN A 599 6.98 21.47 8.44
CA ASN A 599 5.70 21.53 7.73
C ASN A 599 4.51 21.11 8.61
N ASN A 600 4.76 20.32 9.67
CA ASN A 600 3.74 19.83 10.60
C ASN A 600 4.12 20.19 12.05
N PRO A 601 3.94 21.46 12.45
CA PRO A 601 4.37 21.96 13.76
C PRO A 601 3.67 21.29 14.94
N ASP A 602 2.50 20.70 14.72
CA ASP A 602 1.71 19.93 15.69
C ASP A 602 2.23 18.50 15.91
N LYS A 603 3.10 17.99 15.02
CA LYS A 603 3.74 16.68 15.19
C LYS A 603 4.83 16.75 16.26
N THR A 604 4.82 15.76 17.15
CA THR A 604 5.61 15.78 18.40
C THR A 604 6.75 14.77 18.44
N ALA A 605 6.65 13.68 17.69
CA ALA A 605 7.71 12.67 17.59
C ALA A 605 7.64 11.91 16.25
N ALA A 606 8.58 11.00 15.97
CA ALA A 606 8.57 10.19 14.74
C ALA A 606 9.11 8.76 14.96
N PHE A 607 8.34 7.80 14.45
CA PHE A 607 8.70 6.39 14.33
C PHE A 607 9.28 6.08 12.95
N TYR A 608 10.30 5.23 12.89
CA TYR A 608 11.01 4.91 11.65
C TYR A 608 11.16 3.41 11.45
N TRP A 609 11.15 2.92 10.22
CA TRP A 609 11.67 1.58 9.98
C TRP A 609 13.20 1.59 9.89
N CYS A 610 13.80 0.42 10.06
CA CYS A 610 15.20 0.23 9.76
C CYS A 610 15.44 -1.02 8.92
N TRP A 611 16.53 -0.99 8.14
CA TRP A 611 17.17 -2.19 7.65
C TRP A 611 18.10 -2.71 8.74
N TYR A 612 17.65 -3.73 9.46
CA TYR A 612 18.38 -4.29 10.60
C TYR A 612 19.37 -5.35 10.12
N PHE A 613 20.66 -5.02 10.11
CA PHE A 613 21.71 -5.90 9.64
C PHE A 613 22.15 -6.91 10.71
N VAL A 614 22.12 -8.18 10.32
CA VAL A 614 22.55 -9.33 11.12
C VAL A 614 23.78 -10.03 10.55
N GLY A 615 24.40 -9.39 9.57
CA GLY A 615 25.64 -9.75 8.89
C GLY A 615 26.04 -8.59 7.99
N LYS A 616 27.22 -8.64 7.36
CA LYS A 616 27.69 -7.53 6.50
C LYS A 616 26.75 -7.21 5.33
N ASP A 617 26.09 -8.23 4.80
CA ASP A 617 25.20 -8.16 3.64
C ASP A 617 23.84 -8.84 3.94
N LEU A 618 23.55 -9.11 5.21
CA LEU A 618 22.35 -9.83 5.66
C LEU A 618 21.47 -8.92 6.51
N ILE A 619 20.18 -8.85 6.18
CA ILE A 619 19.18 -7.98 6.83
C ILE A 619 17.98 -8.78 7.33
N ILE A 620 17.27 -8.25 8.32
CA ILE A 620 15.93 -8.74 8.66
C ILE A 620 14.94 -8.21 7.62
N SER A 621 14.31 -9.14 6.89
CA SER A 621 13.43 -8.85 5.75
C SER A 621 11.94 -8.81 6.09
N THR A 622 11.55 -9.27 7.27
CA THR A 622 10.16 -9.29 7.73
C THR A 622 9.81 -8.08 8.58
N ARG A 623 8.65 -7.46 8.33
CA ARG A 623 8.03 -6.45 9.20
C ARG A 623 7.22 -7.09 10.33
N ASN A 624 6.89 -6.33 11.37
CA ASN A 624 6.06 -6.72 12.51
C ASN A 624 6.56 -7.90 13.36
N CYS A 625 7.85 -8.24 13.22
CA CYS A 625 8.52 -9.30 13.98
C CYS A 625 9.67 -8.71 14.82
N TYR A 626 10.53 -9.54 15.40
CA TYR A 626 11.74 -9.14 16.14
C TYR A 626 12.45 -7.96 15.45
N THR A 627 12.77 -6.92 16.22
CA THR A 627 13.40 -5.65 15.79
C THR A 627 12.64 -4.85 14.73
N GLN A 628 11.47 -5.29 14.29
CA GLN A 628 10.58 -4.61 13.34
C GLN A 628 9.14 -4.59 13.87
N ASN A 629 8.98 -4.67 15.20
CA ASN A 629 7.69 -4.73 15.87
C ASN A 629 7.29 -3.29 16.26
N PRO A 630 6.11 -2.79 15.83
CA PRO A 630 5.61 -1.47 16.24
C PRO A 630 5.53 -1.28 17.77
N GLN A 631 5.46 -2.35 18.55
CA GLN A 631 5.48 -2.31 20.02
C GLN A 631 6.91 -2.27 20.63
N GLN A 632 7.95 -2.45 19.81
CA GLN A 632 9.37 -2.36 20.18
C GLN A 632 10.05 -1.08 19.64
N GLU A 633 9.23 -0.18 19.07
CA GLU A 633 9.40 1.25 18.74
C GLU A 633 10.82 1.74 18.40
N TRP A 634 11.09 1.92 17.10
CA TRP A 634 12.16 2.79 16.57
C TRP A 634 11.73 4.25 16.58
N LEU A 635 11.33 4.71 17.76
CA LEU A 635 11.10 6.12 18.03
C LEU A 635 12.47 6.79 18.18
N ARG A 636 12.79 7.72 17.29
CA ARG A 636 14.15 8.30 17.21
C ARG A 636 14.20 9.81 17.24
N THR A 637 13.08 10.50 17.00
CA THR A 637 13.04 11.97 16.96
C THR A 637 11.87 12.50 17.76
N TRP A 638 12.11 13.53 18.58
CA TRP A 638 11.11 14.23 19.39
C TRP A 638 11.26 15.73 19.26
N ARG A 639 10.15 16.47 19.31
CA ARG A 639 10.14 17.92 19.51
C ARG A 639 10.36 18.20 21.00
N TYR A 640 11.60 18.48 21.37
CA TYR A 640 12.01 18.68 22.76
C TYR A 640 11.80 20.14 23.18
N LYS A 641 11.28 20.34 24.40
CA LYS A 641 11.21 21.63 25.08
C LYS A 641 12.06 21.60 26.35
N PRO A 642 12.73 22.71 26.72
CA PRO A 642 13.48 22.81 27.96
C PRO A 642 12.62 22.44 29.18
N GLY A 643 13.09 21.47 29.97
CA GLY A 643 12.38 20.96 31.16
C GLY A 643 11.75 19.59 30.99
N SER A 644 11.69 19.05 29.77
CA SER A 644 11.33 17.65 29.53
C SER A 644 12.40 16.69 30.08
N VAL A 645 11.99 15.47 30.44
CA VAL A 645 12.88 14.44 31.02
C VAL A 645 12.61 13.06 30.43
N TRP A 646 13.65 12.23 30.29
CA TRP A 646 13.48 10.83 29.91
C TRP A 646 12.98 10.03 31.11
N VAL A 647 11.75 9.50 31.00
CA VAL A 647 11.13 8.64 32.02
C VAL A 647 11.53 7.17 31.85
N ALA A 648 11.86 6.76 30.62
CA ALA A 648 12.34 5.43 30.25
C ALA A 648 13.32 5.50 29.06
N HIS A 649 14.27 4.56 28.99
CA HIS A 649 15.16 4.40 27.82
C HIS A 649 14.63 3.34 26.84
N GLU A 650 13.99 2.27 27.33
CA GLU A 650 13.53 1.16 26.50
C GLU A 650 12.15 0.65 26.98
N PRO A 651 11.06 0.92 26.23
CA PRO A 651 11.01 1.84 25.09
C PRO A 651 11.35 3.29 25.51
N PRO A 652 11.88 4.12 24.60
CA PRO A 652 12.30 5.48 24.92
C PRO A 652 11.08 6.38 25.18
N GLY A 653 10.94 6.88 26.41
CA GLY A 653 9.84 7.75 26.82
C GLY A 653 10.34 9.12 27.28
N LEU A 654 10.02 10.16 26.51
CA LEU A 654 10.36 11.55 26.82
C LEU A 654 9.11 12.30 27.26
N ALA A 655 9.07 12.74 28.52
CA ALA A 655 7.89 13.39 29.08
C ALA A 655 8.11 14.89 29.32
N GLU A 656 7.10 15.70 29.03
CA GLU A 656 7.06 17.12 29.36
C GLU A 656 6.10 17.42 30.53
N PRO A 657 6.40 18.40 31.39
CA PRO A 657 5.53 18.79 32.49
C PRO A 657 4.36 19.66 32.01
N LEU A 658 3.14 19.31 32.44
CA LEU A 658 1.92 20.07 32.16
C LEU A 658 1.67 21.16 33.21
N PRO A 659 0.96 22.26 32.86
CA PRO A 659 0.61 23.33 33.81
C PRO A 659 -0.20 22.87 35.04
N ASN A 660 -0.89 21.74 34.94
CA ASN A 660 -1.66 21.13 36.04
C ASN A 660 -0.79 20.26 36.99
N GLY A 661 0.53 20.17 36.74
CA GLY A 661 1.48 19.38 37.52
C GLY A 661 1.59 17.90 37.13
N GLN A 662 0.88 17.45 36.08
CA GLN A 662 1.03 16.11 35.50
C GLN A 662 2.17 16.09 34.48
N TRP A 663 2.59 14.89 34.07
CA TRP A 663 3.57 14.69 33.00
C TRP A 663 2.89 14.03 31.82
N GLN A 664 3.26 14.43 30.60
CA GLN A 664 2.74 13.87 29.37
C GLN A 664 3.88 13.37 28.50
N ASP A 665 3.76 12.14 28.00
CA ASP A 665 4.69 11.59 27.02
C ASP A 665 4.51 12.32 25.68
N ILE A 666 5.60 12.88 25.16
CA ILE A 666 5.64 13.65 23.92
C ILE A 666 5.24 12.76 22.74
N ALA A 667 5.66 11.50 22.71
CA ALA A 667 5.36 10.61 21.60
C ALA A 667 3.90 10.11 21.58
N ALA A 668 3.20 10.17 22.72
CA ALA A 668 1.79 9.78 22.81
C ALA A 668 0.82 10.88 22.32
N MET A 669 1.32 12.07 21.97
CA MET A 669 0.49 13.21 21.57
C MET A 669 0.07 13.13 20.10
N ASN A 670 1.03 13.29 19.18
CA ASN A 670 0.78 13.27 17.74
C ASN A 670 2.09 12.95 16.98
N PRO A 671 2.54 11.69 16.98
CA PRO A 671 3.76 11.31 16.30
C PRO A 671 3.54 11.11 14.78
N PHE A 672 4.61 11.14 14.01
CA PHE A 672 4.63 10.50 12.69
C PHE A 672 4.74 8.99 12.85
N THR A 673 3.85 8.27 12.19
CA THR A 673 3.82 6.81 12.11
C THR A 673 4.94 6.27 11.22
N HIS A 674 5.21 4.97 11.34
CA HIS A 674 6.14 4.26 10.47
C HIS A 674 5.79 4.39 8.97
N GLU A 675 4.50 4.36 8.62
CA GLU A 675 4.03 4.48 7.24
C GLU A 675 4.27 5.89 6.68
N GLU A 676 4.00 6.93 7.50
CA GLU A 676 4.25 8.32 7.11
C GLU A 676 5.73 8.59 6.82
N THR A 677 6.64 8.02 7.62
CA THR A 677 8.09 8.19 7.44
C THR A 677 8.64 7.31 6.31
N GLU A 678 8.18 6.06 6.17
CA GLU A 678 8.57 5.16 5.07
C GLU A 678 8.18 5.71 3.69
N LYS A 679 7.00 6.34 3.59
CA LYS A 679 6.55 7.00 2.35
C LYS A 679 7.50 8.12 1.88
N GLN A 680 8.26 8.70 2.80
CA GLN A 680 9.28 9.72 2.51
C GLN A 680 10.70 9.12 2.37
N GLY A 681 10.83 7.79 2.30
CA GLY A 681 12.13 7.11 2.19
C GLY A 681 12.95 7.07 3.48
N LEU A 682 12.33 7.34 4.63
CA LEU A 682 13.02 7.44 5.94
C LEU A 682 13.18 6.07 6.60
N ILE A 683 13.97 5.19 5.97
CA ILE A 683 14.38 3.89 6.51
C ILE A 683 15.90 3.92 6.74
N PHE A 684 16.34 3.97 8.00
CA PHE A 684 17.77 4.00 8.33
C PHE A 684 18.39 2.60 8.33
N GLN A 685 19.72 2.49 8.35
CA GLN A 685 20.39 1.19 8.43
C GLN A 685 20.95 0.94 9.82
N HIS A 686 20.56 -0.16 10.46
CA HIS A 686 21.05 -0.53 11.78
C HIS A 686 22.04 -1.69 11.68
N PHE A 687 23.34 -1.41 11.85
CA PHE A 687 24.43 -2.40 11.78
C PHE A 687 24.61 -3.17 13.09
N ALA A 688 23.55 -3.79 13.61
CA ALA A 688 23.51 -4.30 14.99
C ALA A 688 24.36 -5.55 15.26
N TYR A 689 24.40 -6.51 14.33
CA TYR A 689 25.14 -7.78 14.48
C TYR A 689 26.02 -8.05 13.26
N VAL A 690 27.00 -7.17 13.00
CA VAL A 690 27.87 -7.27 11.82
C VAL A 690 29.33 -7.55 12.17
N THR A 691 29.72 -7.38 13.44
CA THR A 691 31.04 -7.76 13.96
C THR A 691 30.96 -8.78 15.10
N PRO A 692 31.93 -9.70 15.21
CA PRO A 692 32.04 -10.58 16.38
C PRO A 692 32.08 -9.84 17.71
N GLU A 693 32.67 -8.64 17.74
CA GLU A 693 32.80 -7.78 18.93
C GLU A 693 31.44 -7.31 19.43
N GLN A 694 30.53 -6.90 18.54
CA GLN A 694 29.15 -6.57 18.90
C GLN A 694 28.44 -7.75 19.55
N LEU A 695 28.56 -8.95 18.96
CA LEU A 695 27.94 -10.15 19.53
C LEU A 695 28.57 -10.51 20.89
N ARG A 696 29.89 -10.46 21.04
CA ARG A 696 30.56 -10.68 22.34
C ARG A 696 30.08 -9.70 23.40
N PHE A 697 29.89 -8.43 23.04
CA PHE A 697 29.28 -7.45 23.93
C PHE A 697 27.88 -7.89 24.37
N LYS A 698 27.01 -8.33 23.44
CA LYS A 698 25.66 -8.79 23.80
C LYS A 698 25.68 -10.08 24.64
N GLU A 699 26.60 -11.02 24.37
CA GLU A 699 26.78 -12.23 25.19
C GLU A 699 27.12 -11.88 26.64
N GLN A 700 28.04 -10.94 26.84
CA GLN A 700 28.50 -10.56 28.17
C GLN A 700 27.52 -9.62 28.88
N TYR A 701 27.09 -8.53 28.24
CA TYR A 701 26.29 -7.47 28.86
C TYR A 701 24.81 -7.85 29.01
N TYR A 702 24.19 -8.44 27.98
CA TYR A 702 22.77 -8.84 27.99
C TYR A 702 22.54 -10.31 28.38
N GLY A 703 23.58 -11.15 28.35
CA GLY A 703 23.47 -12.56 28.73
C GLY A 703 22.99 -13.48 27.60
N TYR A 704 23.09 -13.05 26.34
CA TYR A 704 22.71 -13.85 25.18
C TYR A 704 23.69 -15.01 24.99
N LYS A 705 23.37 -16.19 25.51
CA LYS A 705 24.29 -17.33 25.54
C LYS A 705 24.65 -17.81 24.14
N ASN A 706 25.95 -17.97 23.87
CA ASN A 706 26.51 -18.48 22.60
C ASN A 706 26.13 -17.64 21.36
N ALA A 707 25.82 -16.35 21.50
CA ALA A 707 25.48 -15.45 20.40
C ALA A 707 26.54 -15.42 19.29
N VAL A 708 27.85 -15.47 19.61
CA VAL A 708 28.91 -15.42 18.59
C VAL A 708 28.91 -16.68 17.72
N ASN A 709 28.73 -17.86 18.34
CA ASN A 709 28.68 -19.12 17.61
C ASN A 709 27.40 -19.21 16.77
N GLN A 710 26.27 -18.82 17.33
CA GLN A 710 24.98 -18.74 16.63
C GLN A 710 25.05 -17.79 15.42
N TRP A 711 25.70 -16.64 15.58
CA TRP A 711 25.94 -15.70 14.50
C TRP A 711 26.83 -16.26 13.39
N ASN A 712 27.94 -16.93 13.73
CA ASN A 712 28.79 -17.59 12.73
C ASN A 712 28.02 -18.63 11.90
N GLN A 713 27.13 -19.42 12.54
CA GLN A 713 26.29 -20.40 11.83
C GLN A 713 25.33 -19.74 10.83
N LEU A 714 24.82 -18.55 11.16
CA LEU A 714 24.00 -17.75 10.24
C LEU A 714 24.84 -17.23 9.06
N GLN A 715 26.07 -16.74 9.32
CA GLN A 715 26.96 -16.24 8.27
C GLN A 715 27.44 -17.34 7.30
N GLU A 716 27.39 -18.62 7.69
CA GLU A 716 27.76 -19.77 6.86
C GLU A 716 26.63 -20.21 5.89
N GLN A 717 25.43 -19.64 5.99
CA GLN A 717 24.31 -20.00 5.11
C GLN A 717 24.49 -19.45 3.70
N SER A 718 24.06 -20.24 2.71
CA SER A 718 24.14 -19.89 1.28
C SER A 718 22.78 -19.81 0.58
N HIS A 719 21.70 -20.07 1.30
CA HIS A 719 20.34 -20.06 0.77
C HIS A 719 19.46 -19.22 1.69
N PHE A 720 19.04 -18.06 1.21
CA PHE A 720 18.15 -17.14 1.92
C PHE A 720 16.78 -17.08 1.21
N PRO A 721 15.69 -16.73 1.91
CA PRO A 721 15.63 -16.36 3.32
C PRO A 721 15.73 -17.55 4.28
N VAL A 722 16.19 -17.30 5.50
CA VAL A 722 16.20 -18.27 6.62
C VAL A 722 15.47 -17.71 7.85
N LEU A 723 14.94 -18.58 8.70
CA LEU A 723 14.29 -18.18 9.95
C LEU A 723 15.33 -17.83 11.01
N LEU A 724 15.30 -16.61 11.53
CA LEU A 724 16.28 -16.13 12.51
C LEU A 724 16.27 -16.94 13.81
N ARG A 725 15.10 -17.43 14.23
CA ARG A 725 14.94 -18.29 15.43
C ARG A 725 15.73 -19.61 15.38
N GLU A 726 16.13 -20.07 14.19
CA GLU A 726 16.97 -21.26 14.04
C GLU A 726 18.42 -21.01 14.44
N TYR A 727 18.83 -19.73 14.43
CA TYR A 727 20.18 -19.30 14.74
C TYR A 727 20.22 -18.55 16.07
N PHE A 728 19.37 -17.54 16.27
CA PHE A 728 19.33 -16.76 17.50
C PHE A 728 18.29 -17.29 18.48
N SER A 729 18.77 -17.90 19.56
CA SER A 729 17.95 -18.54 20.60
C SER A 729 16.97 -17.62 21.36
N TRP A 730 17.17 -16.30 21.29
CA TRP A 730 16.28 -15.32 21.91
C TRP A 730 15.18 -14.81 20.97
N VAL A 731 15.23 -15.16 19.69
CA VAL A 731 14.18 -14.86 18.71
C VAL A 731 13.20 -16.03 18.67
N GLN A 732 11.89 -15.76 18.82
CA GLN A 732 10.87 -16.81 18.95
C GLN A 732 9.77 -16.77 17.87
N ASP A 733 9.70 -15.69 17.10
CA ASP A 733 8.69 -15.50 16.07
C ASP A 733 9.16 -16.00 14.69
N ILE A 734 8.50 -15.54 13.62
CA ILE A 734 8.77 -15.93 12.24
C ILE A 734 9.75 -14.98 11.52
N THR A 735 10.58 -14.23 12.28
CA THR A 735 11.54 -13.28 11.70
C THR A 735 12.43 -13.97 10.67
N GLN A 736 12.53 -13.40 9.48
CA GLN A 736 13.39 -13.89 8.40
C GLN A 736 14.61 -13.00 8.22
N VAL A 737 15.72 -13.64 7.85
CA VAL A 737 16.93 -13.00 7.39
C VAL A 737 17.06 -13.25 5.90
N ASP A 738 17.44 -12.21 5.16
CA ASP A 738 17.68 -12.27 3.73
C ASP A 738 18.89 -11.44 3.32
N GLU A 739 19.31 -11.57 2.07
CA GLU A 739 20.40 -10.75 1.51
C GLU A 739 19.92 -9.32 1.25
N ALA A 740 20.73 -8.32 1.62
CA ALA A 740 20.41 -6.90 1.45
C ALA A 740 20.11 -6.54 -0.02
N SER A 741 20.85 -7.15 -0.95
CA SER A 741 20.68 -6.98 -2.40
C SER A 741 19.31 -7.44 -2.91
N ALA A 742 18.69 -8.45 -2.29
CA ALA A 742 17.36 -8.93 -2.67
C ALA A 742 16.26 -7.87 -2.45
N TYR A 743 16.53 -6.89 -1.57
CA TYR A 743 15.65 -5.76 -1.26
C TYR A 743 16.15 -4.43 -1.86
N GLY A 744 17.17 -4.47 -2.73
CA GLY A 744 17.79 -3.27 -3.30
C GLY A 744 18.52 -2.40 -2.26
N VAL A 745 18.87 -2.97 -1.10
CA VAL A 745 19.51 -2.25 -0.01
C VAL A 745 21.03 -2.32 -0.18
N VAL A 746 21.65 -1.16 -0.40
CA VAL A 746 23.11 -1.02 -0.45
C VAL A 746 23.62 -0.77 0.98
N PRO A 747 24.47 -1.64 1.57
CA PRO A 747 25.01 -1.39 2.91
C PRO A 747 25.88 -0.13 2.95
N LEU A 748 25.55 0.81 3.84
CA LEU A 748 26.29 2.08 4.02
C LEU A 748 27.71 1.87 4.53
N ALA A 749 27.94 0.82 5.31
CA ALA A 749 29.24 0.42 5.82
C ALA A 749 29.71 -0.87 5.14
N GLN A 750 30.91 -0.86 4.57
CA GLN A 750 31.48 -1.99 3.82
C GLN A 750 32.91 -2.28 4.28
N LYS A 751 33.33 -3.55 4.31
CA LYS A 751 34.74 -3.92 4.53
C LYS A 751 35.50 -3.96 3.21
N GLN A 752 36.78 -3.54 3.22
CA GLN A 752 37.66 -3.73 2.06
C GLN A 752 38.15 -5.19 2.01
N ASP A 753 38.20 -5.80 0.82
CA ASP A 753 38.55 -7.22 0.60
C ASP A 753 39.93 -7.67 1.16
N SER A 754 40.73 -6.75 1.71
CA SER A 754 42.07 -7.02 2.26
C SER A 754 42.38 -6.36 3.61
N SER A 755 41.44 -5.64 4.23
CA SER A 755 41.62 -5.05 5.58
C SER A 755 40.41 -5.30 6.49
N GLU A 756 40.63 -5.26 7.80
CA GLU A 756 39.54 -5.24 8.80
C GLU A 756 38.88 -3.85 8.91
N ASP A 757 39.31 -2.89 8.07
CA ASP A 757 38.86 -1.50 8.14
C ASP A 757 37.53 -1.33 7.40
N TRP A 758 36.59 -0.68 8.07
CA TRP A 758 35.31 -0.31 7.50
C TRP A 758 35.42 0.99 6.71
N ARG A 759 34.81 1.00 5.53
CA ARG A 759 34.62 2.16 4.67
C ARG A 759 33.13 2.51 4.64
N PHE A 760 32.81 3.78 4.77
CA PHE A 760 31.45 4.29 4.60
C PHE A 760 31.26 4.88 3.21
N LEU A 761 30.18 4.51 2.53
CA LEU A 761 29.87 5.02 1.20
C LEU A 761 29.41 6.48 1.24
N GLN A 762 29.80 7.25 0.23
CA GLN A 762 29.29 8.60 -0.02
C GLN A 762 28.05 8.56 -0.93
N LEU A 763 27.22 9.63 -0.90
CA LEU A 763 25.96 9.74 -1.67
C LEU A 763 26.12 9.42 -3.17
N GLU A 764 27.17 9.91 -3.82
CA GLU A 764 27.42 9.66 -5.25
C GLU A 764 27.75 8.19 -5.55
N GLU A 765 28.33 7.47 -4.60
CA GLU A 765 28.66 6.05 -4.72
C GLU A 765 27.44 5.19 -4.43
N LEU A 766 26.62 5.58 -3.45
CA LEU A 766 25.32 5.00 -3.17
C LEU A 766 24.40 5.10 -4.38
N TYR A 767 24.31 6.27 -5.01
CA TYR A 767 23.51 6.44 -6.22
C TYR A 767 23.99 5.51 -7.34
N ARG A 768 25.29 5.48 -7.63
CA ARG A 768 25.88 4.57 -8.64
C ARG A 768 25.62 3.09 -8.35
N GLN A 769 25.82 2.65 -7.11
CA GLN A 769 25.59 1.26 -6.72
C GLN A 769 24.10 0.91 -6.67
N SER A 770 23.22 1.85 -6.27
CA SER A 770 21.78 1.65 -6.28
C SER A 770 21.23 1.52 -7.70
N VAL A 771 21.74 2.31 -8.66
CA VAL A 771 21.41 2.18 -10.08
C VAL A 771 21.88 0.82 -10.63
N GLN A 772 23.02 0.31 -10.15
CA GLN A 772 23.49 -1.04 -10.46
C GLN A 772 22.73 -2.17 -9.71
N MET A 773 22.03 -1.86 -8.62
CA MET A 773 21.34 -2.83 -7.73
C MET A 773 19.79 -2.69 -7.73
N LYS A 774 19.16 -2.21 -8.81
CA LYS A 774 17.69 -2.15 -8.90
C LYS A 774 17.08 -3.52 -9.29
N LYS A 775 15.94 -3.84 -8.67
CA LYS A 775 15.33 -5.18 -8.47
C LYS A 775 15.37 -6.05 -9.75
N PRO A 776 16.32 -7.02 -9.87
CA PRO A 776 16.62 -7.70 -11.13
C PRO A 776 15.86 -9.03 -11.29
N SER A 777 14.68 -9.19 -10.69
CA SER A 777 13.98 -10.47 -10.63
C SER A 777 12.45 -10.31 -10.63
N PRO A 778 11.70 -10.98 -11.53
CA PRO A 778 10.26 -10.94 -11.49
C PRO A 778 9.76 -11.49 -10.16
N THR A 779 8.75 -10.83 -9.61
CA THR A 779 8.07 -11.22 -8.38
C THR A 779 6.77 -11.92 -8.75
N ILE A 780 6.73 -13.24 -8.53
CA ILE A 780 5.57 -14.07 -8.80
C ILE A 780 4.93 -14.46 -7.46
N ILE A 781 3.68 -14.08 -7.27
CA ILE A 781 2.91 -14.47 -6.09
C ILE A 781 2.21 -15.79 -6.35
N VAL A 782 2.32 -16.71 -5.39
CA VAL A 782 1.58 -17.97 -5.38
C VAL A 782 0.64 -17.99 -4.18
N ASP A 783 -0.66 -18.00 -4.42
CA ASP A 783 -1.62 -18.16 -3.32
C ASP A 783 -1.70 -19.61 -2.86
N GLY A 784 -1.27 -19.87 -1.61
CA GLY A 784 -1.27 -21.16 -0.95
C GLY A 784 -2.64 -21.66 -0.47
N VAL A 785 -3.75 -21.04 -0.91
CA VAL A 785 -5.14 -21.35 -0.51
C VAL A 785 -5.47 -22.85 -0.42
N PHE A 786 -4.91 -23.68 -1.31
CA PHE A 786 -5.22 -25.10 -1.30
C PHE A 786 -4.69 -25.83 -0.05
N PHE A 787 -3.59 -25.36 0.53
CA PHE A 787 -3.02 -25.93 1.76
C PHE A 787 -3.96 -25.75 2.97
N GLN A 788 -4.77 -24.70 2.96
CA GLN A 788 -5.84 -24.48 3.94
C GLN A 788 -7.02 -25.42 3.70
N LEU A 789 -7.49 -25.52 2.46
CA LEU A 789 -8.77 -26.17 2.14
C LEU A 789 -8.70 -27.70 2.22
N TYR A 790 -7.64 -28.32 1.69
CA TYR A 790 -7.60 -29.77 1.50
C TYR A 790 -6.20 -30.38 1.56
N LYS A 791 -6.05 -31.50 2.30
CA LYS A 791 -4.86 -32.37 2.24
C LYS A 791 -5.06 -33.46 1.18
N THR A 792 -4.95 -33.11 -0.10
CA THR A 792 -5.18 -34.03 -1.24
C THR A 792 -3.98 -34.08 -2.20
N GLY A 793 -4.11 -34.78 -3.34
CA GLY A 793 -3.06 -34.90 -4.35
C GLY A 793 -2.56 -33.58 -4.93
N ILE A 794 -3.41 -32.54 -5.01
CA ILE A 794 -2.99 -31.21 -5.48
C ILE A 794 -2.05 -30.55 -4.47
N ALA A 795 -2.25 -30.74 -3.16
CA ALA A 795 -1.31 -30.23 -2.15
C ALA A 795 0.07 -30.89 -2.29
N ARG A 796 0.12 -32.18 -2.65
CA ARG A 796 1.39 -32.86 -2.95
C ARG A 796 2.06 -32.30 -4.20
N VAL A 797 1.30 -32.01 -5.26
CA VAL A 797 1.81 -31.36 -6.48
C VAL A 797 2.51 -30.06 -6.12
N TRP A 798 1.84 -29.16 -5.39
CA TRP A 798 2.43 -27.88 -5.01
C TRP A 798 3.63 -28.04 -4.07
N GLN A 799 3.56 -28.91 -3.07
CA GLN A 799 4.70 -29.16 -2.19
C GLN A 799 5.94 -29.64 -2.97
N SER A 800 5.76 -30.55 -3.93
CA SER A 800 6.87 -31.02 -4.78
C SER A 800 7.37 -29.93 -5.73
N LEU A 801 6.49 -29.12 -6.31
CA LEU A 801 6.88 -27.99 -7.16
C LEU A 801 7.73 -26.96 -6.40
N LEU A 802 7.27 -26.55 -5.22
CA LEU A 802 7.98 -25.60 -4.37
C LEU A 802 9.37 -26.11 -3.99
N GLN A 803 9.50 -27.40 -3.66
CA GLN A 803 10.79 -28.00 -3.36
C GLN A 803 11.74 -28.01 -4.58
N GLU A 804 11.23 -28.30 -5.77
CA GLU A 804 12.04 -28.26 -7.01
C GLU A 804 12.46 -26.82 -7.36
N TRP A 805 11.60 -25.83 -7.13
CA TRP A 805 11.93 -24.42 -7.31
C TRP A 805 13.01 -23.93 -6.35
N VAL A 806 13.07 -24.45 -5.13
CA VAL A 806 14.21 -24.21 -4.23
C VAL A 806 15.47 -24.86 -4.79
N ASN A 807 15.39 -26.12 -5.20
CA ASN A 807 16.56 -26.88 -5.68
C ASN A 807 17.22 -26.26 -6.92
N ASN A 808 16.43 -25.65 -7.81
CA ASN A 808 16.93 -25.03 -9.04
C ASN A 808 17.13 -23.50 -8.93
N GLY A 809 16.90 -22.91 -7.75
CA GLY A 809 17.09 -21.49 -7.48
C GLY A 809 15.99 -20.57 -8.00
N PHE A 810 14.88 -21.11 -8.51
CA PHE A 810 13.73 -20.31 -8.96
C PHE A 810 12.93 -19.72 -7.80
N ALA A 811 13.00 -20.32 -6.60
CA ALA A 811 12.24 -19.88 -5.42
C ALA A 811 12.49 -18.42 -5.02
N LYS A 812 13.64 -17.82 -5.38
CA LYS A 812 13.93 -16.39 -5.16
C LYS A 812 12.96 -15.43 -5.88
N HIS A 813 12.25 -15.92 -6.91
CA HIS A 813 11.23 -15.18 -7.65
C HIS A 813 9.83 -15.35 -7.06
N ILE A 814 9.66 -16.17 -6.02
CA ILE A 814 8.37 -16.63 -5.55
C ILE A 814 8.07 -16.07 -4.16
N VAL A 815 6.87 -15.51 -4.01
CA VAL A 815 6.27 -15.17 -2.71
C VAL A 815 5.03 -16.02 -2.50
N ILE A 816 5.02 -16.86 -1.46
CA ILE A 816 3.87 -17.68 -1.12
C ILE A 816 2.95 -16.92 -0.17
N LEU A 817 1.67 -16.79 -0.52
CA LEU A 817 0.67 -16.32 0.43
C LEU A 817 0.29 -17.48 1.34
N ASP A 818 0.72 -17.39 2.60
CA ASP A 818 0.46 -18.37 3.63
C ASP A 818 -0.83 -18.01 4.38
N ARG A 819 -1.90 -18.70 4.01
CA ARG A 819 -3.21 -18.53 4.63
C ARG A 819 -3.22 -19.15 6.01
N VAL A 820 -3.19 -18.33 7.05
CA VAL A 820 -3.23 -18.73 8.47
C VAL A 820 -2.23 -19.84 8.87
N GLY A 821 -1.02 -19.84 8.28
CA GLY A 821 0.04 -20.78 8.67
C GLY A 821 -0.16 -22.19 8.13
N THR A 822 -0.86 -22.33 7.00
CA THR A 822 -1.21 -23.64 6.42
C THR A 822 -0.22 -24.11 5.36
N ALA A 823 0.53 -23.19 4.73
CA ALA A 823 1.55 -23.54 3.75
C ALA A 823 2.71 -24.32 4.40
N PRO A 824 3.30 -25.31 3.69
CA PRO A 824 4.43 -26.07 4.23
C PRO A 824 5.66 -25.15 4.38
N PRO A 825 6.34 -25.11 5.54
CA PRO A 825 7.50 -24.25 5.74
C PRO A 825 8.74 -24.85 5.06
N ILE A 826 8.95 -24.49 3.79
CA ILE A 826 10.11 -24.89 2.99
C ILE A 826 11.15 -23.77 3.02
N ALA A 827 12.37 -24.06 3.47
CA ALA A 827 13.48 -23.11 3.51
C ALA A 827 13.86 -22.63 2.09
N GLY A 828 14.26 -21.36 1.96
CA GLY A 828 14.58 -20.73 0.67
C GLY A 828 13.36 -20.19 -0.09
N ILE A 829 12.18 -20.17 0.52
CA ILE A 829 10.95 -19.57 -0.04
C ILE A 829 10.52 -18.40 0.85
N LYS A 830 10.13 -17.29 0.22
CA LYS A 830 9.53 -16.14 0.92
C LYS A 830 8.04 -16.42 1.17
N TYR A 831 7.57 -16.17 2.40
CA TYR A 831 6.18 -16.33 2.79
C TYR A 831 5.60 -15.01 3.26
N ARG A 832 4.37 -14.73 2.87
CA ARG A 832 3.58 -13.59 3.31
C ARG A 832 2.30 -14.11 3.95
N SER A 833 2.10 -13.80 5.23
CA SER A 833 0.90 -14.26 5.94
C SER A 833 -0.32 -13.47 5.48
N VAL A 834 -1.41 -14.17 5.18
CA VAL A 834 -2.70 -13.57 4.81
C VAL A 834 -3.85 -14.25 5.58
N PRO A 835 -5.02 -13.61 5.69
CA PRO A 835 -6.20 -14.21 6.30
C PRO A 835 -6.64 -15.52 5.62
N ALA A 836 -7.42 -16.31 6.36
CA ALA A 836 -7.99 -17.54 5.84
C ALA A 836 -8.96 -17.23 4.70
N TYR A 837 -8.92 -18.05 3.65
CA TYR A 837 -9.86 -17.94 2.54
C TYR A 837 -11.26 -18.39 2.95
N ASP A 838 -12.28 -17.63 2.57
CA ASP A 838 -13.68 -17.93 2.83
C ASP A 838 -14.53 -17.76 1.55
N TYR A 839 -15.19 -18.83 1.11
CA TYR A 839 -16.12 -18.81 -0.03
C TYR A 839 -17.37 -17.95 0.21
N GLY A 840 -17.62 -17.51 1.44
CA GLY A 840 -18.67 -16.54 1.77
C GLY A 840 -18.28 -15.08 1.51
N ASN A 841 -17.00 -14.79 1.30
CA ASN A 841 -16.49 -13.43 1.11
C ASN A 841 -15.39 -13.36 0.04
N THR A 842 -15.70 -13.81 -1.17
CA THR A 842 -14.74 -13.90 -2.28
C THR A 842 -14.28 -12.53 -2.75
N ASP A 843 -15.17 -11.53 -2.84
CA ASP A 843 -14.82 -10.21 -3.41
C ASP A 843 -13.81 -9.45 -2.53
N THR A 844 -14.02 -9.41 -1.20
CA THR A 844 -13.02 -8.84 -0.27
C THR A 844 -11.70 -9.59 -0.32
N ASP A 845 -11.71 -10.91 -0.54
CA ASP A 845 -10.47 -11.67 -0.69
C ASP A 845 -9.71 -11.25 -1.94
N ARG A 846 -10.40 -11.01 -3.07
CA ARG A 846 -9.77 -10.53 -4.31
C ARG A 846 -9.15 -9.15 -4.16
N GLU A 847 -9.84 -8.24 -3.47
CA GLU A 847 -9.33 -6.90 -3.15
C GLU A 847 -8.07 -6.98 -2.29
N MET A 848 -8.10 -7.82 -1.25
CA MET A 848 -6.95 -8.08 -0.39
C MET A 848 -5.79 -8.69 -1.19
N LEU A 849 -6.07 -9.66 -2.07
CA LEU A 849 -5.06 -10.25 -2.94
C LEU A 849 -4.44 -9.21 -3.88
N GLN A 850 -5.24 -8.30 -4.44
CA GLN A 850 -4.72 -7.21 -5.27
C GLN A 850 -3.83 -6.27 -4.46
N GLN A 851 -4.28 -5.86 -3.28
CA GLN A 851 -3.48 -5.02 -2.38
C GLN A 851 -2.13 -5.69 -2.05
N VAL A 852 -2.15 -7.00 -1.75
CA VAL A 852 -0.94 -7.77 -1.51
C VAL A 852 -0.03 -7.82 -2.75
N CYS A 853 -0.60 -7.97 -3.94
CA CYS A 853 0.15 -7.89 -5.19
C CYS A 853 0.81 -6.53 -5.39
N ASP A 854 0.09 -5.44 -5.15
CA ASP A 854 0.60 -4.08 -5.29
C ASP A 854 1.73 -3.78 -4.29
N GLU A 855 1.55 -4.20 -3.03
CA GLU A 855 2.55 -4.01 -1.97
C GLU A 855 3.84 -4.80 -2.20
N GLU A 856 3.76 -6.01 -2.79
CA GLU A 856 4.95 -6.80 -3.13
C GLU A 856 5.57 -6.40 -4.49
N GLY A 857 4.88 -5.59 -5.28
CA GLY A 857 5.24 -5.28 -6.67
C GLY A 857 5.21 -6.54 -7.54
N ALA A 858 4.11 -7.29 -7.51
CA ALA A 858 3.98 -8.57 -8.21
C ALA A 858 3.76 -8.38 -9.72
N ASP A 859 4.61 -9.00 -10.53
CA ASP A 859 4.48 -9.05 -11.99
C ASP A 859 3.42 -10.07 -12.43
N LEU A 860 3.20 -11.10 -11.62
CA LEU A 860 2.33 -12.21 -11.94
C LEU A 860 1.78 -12.88 -10.69
N PHE A 861 0.57 -13.40 -10.80
CA PHE A 861 -0.10 -14.17 -9.77
C PHE A 861 -0.43 -15.58 -10.28
N ILE A 862 -0.35 -16.59 -9.41
CA ILE A 862 -0.87 -17.93 -9.66
C ILE A 862 -1.52 -18.48 -8.40
N SER A 863 -2.73 -19.02 -8.54
CA SER A 863 -3.41 -19.66 -7.41
C SER A 863 -3.13 -21.14 -7.37
N SER A 864 -2.91 -21.67 -6.16
CA SER A 864 -2.96 -23.12 -5.95
C SER A 864 -4.36 -23.70 -6.13
N TYR A 865 -5.42 -22.88 -6.00
CA TYR A 865 -6.81 -23.30 -6.20
C TYR A 865 -7.80 -22.13 -6.39
N TYR A 866 -7.83 -21.60 -7.62
CA TYR A 866 -8.91 -20.77 -8.19
C TYR A 866 -9.19 -19.40 -7.56
N THR A 867 -8.33 -18.89 -6.68
CA THR A 867 -8.37 -17.47 -6.28
C THR A 867 -7.78 -16.59 -7.37
N THR A 868 -8.18 -15.31 -7.43
CA THR A 868 -7.62 -14.34 -8.38
C THR A 868 -7.63 -12.91 -7.82
N PRO A 869 -6.59 -12.10 -8.06
CA PRO A 869 -6.57 -10.67 -7.76
C PRO A 869 -7.42 -9.89 -8.80
N LEU A 870 -7.51 -8.56 -8.69
CA LEU A 870 -8.37 -7.73 -9.54
C LEU A 870 -7.74 -7.38 -10.89
N SER A 871 -6.48 -6.97 -10.90
CA SER A 871 -5.77 -6.43 -12.06
C SER A 871 -4.41 -7.10 -12.32
N THR A 872 -3.77 -7.69 -11.31
CA THR A 872 -2.49 -8.39 -11.51
C THR A 872 -2.68 -9.60 -12.45
N PRO A 873 -1.90 -9.70 -13.54
CA PRO A 873 -2.01 -10.82 -14.49
C PRO A 873 -1.91 -12.17 -13.78
N SER A 874 -2.79 -13.11 -14.15
CA SER A 874 -2.91 -14.39 -13.44
C SER A 874 -2.73 -15.60 -14.34
N VAL A 875 -2.06 -16.64 -13.85
CA VAL A 875 -1.97 -17.94 -14.53
C VAL A 875 -2.95 -18.92 -13.90
N PHE A 876 -3.76 -19.57 -14.72
CA PHE A 876 -4.73 -20.56 -14.27
C PHE A 876 -4.20 -21.98 -14.42
N ALA A 877 -4.20 -22.74 -13.32
CA ALA A 877 -3.85 -24.16 -13.30
C ALA A 877 -5.11 -25.04 -13.34
N ALA A 878 -5.38 -25.65 -14.49
CA ALA A 878 -6.45 -26.61 -14.73
C ALA A 878 -6.06 -28.02 -14.25
N TYR A 879 -6.69 -28.47 -13.16
CA TYR A 879 -6.54 -29.83 -12.65
C TYR A 879 -7.51 -30.81 -13.33
N ASP A 880 -8.76 -30.41 -13.53
CA ASP A 880 -9.81 -31.18 -14.18
C ASP A 880 -10.97 -30.29 -14.66
N MET A 881 -11.89 -30.87 -15.45
CA MET A 881 -13.17 -30.29 -15.85
C MET A 881 -14.35 -31.17 -15.40
N ILE A 882 -14.22 -31.87 -14.27
CA ILE A 882 -15.22 -32.81 -13.77
C ILE A 882 -16.58 -32.14 -13.52
N PRO A 883 -16.66 -31.01 -12.77
CA PRO A 883 -17.95 -30.39 -12.50
C PRO A 883 -18.71 -30.03 -13.77
N GLU A 884 -18.00 -29.51 -14.78
CA GLU A 884 -18.57 -29.05 -16.04
C GLU A 884 -19.01 -30.22 -16.94
N LEU A 885 -18.22 -31.29 -17.00
CA LEU A 885 -18.52 -32.44 -17.86
C LEU A 885 -19.56 -33.39 -17.28
N ILE A 886 -19.62 -33.52 -15.95
CA ILE A 886 -20.59 -34.39 -15.26
C ILE A 886 -21.90 -33.65 -14.96
N GLY A 887 -21.94 -32.32 -15.11
CA GLY A 887 -23.14 -31.50 -14.89
C GLY A 887 -23.44 -31.28 -13.42
N TRP A 888 -22.41 -31.00 -12.62
CA TRP A 888 -22.59 -30.57 -11.23
C TRP A 888 -23.21 -29.16 -11.17
N ASP A 889 -23.71 -28.77 -10.00
CA ASP A 889 -24.26 -27.42 -9.80
C ASP A 889 -23.14 -26.37 -9.80
N LEU A 890 -22.95 -25.70 -10.94
CA LEU A 890 -21.92 -24.68 -11.15
C LEU A 890 -22.18 -23.38 -10.37
N ASN A 891 -23.35 -23.22 -9.72
CA ASN A 891 -23.60 -22.08 -8.84
C ASN A 891 -22.86 -22.17 -7.50
N HIS A 892 -22.32 -23.35 -7.16
CA HIS A 892 -21.49 -23.52 -5.97
C HIS A 892 -20.30 -22.54 -6.01
N PRO A 893 -20.02 -21.78 -4.93
CA PRO A 893 -19.00 -20.72 -4.94
C PRO A 893 -17.64 -21.14 -5.54
N MET A 894 -17.12 -22.31 -5.14
CA MET A 894 -15.88 -22.87 -5.69
C MET A 894 -15.84 -22.99 -7.23
N TRP A 895 -16.96 -23.36 -7.87
CA TRP A 895 -17.01 -23.50 -9.33
C TRP A 895 -17.20 -22.14 -10.02
N ARG A 896 -17.86 -21.19 -9.37
CA ARG A 896 -17.90 -19.79 -9.82
C ARG A 896 -16.50 -19.18 -9.81
N GLU A 897 -15.73 -19.38 -8.74
CA GLU A 897 -14.34 -18.92 -8.65
C GLU A 897 -13.44 -19.60 -9.69
N LYS A 898 -13.64 -20.90 -9.94
CA LYS A 898 -12.95 -21.60 -11.04
C LYS A 898 -13.24 -20.93 -12.39
N HIS A 899 -14.50 -20.65 -12.71
CA HIS A 899 -14.89 -20.03 -13.98
C HIS A 899 -14.35 -18.61 -14.09
N TYR A 900 -14.41 -17.85 -12.99
CA TYR A 900 -13.83 -16.53 -12.92
C TYR A 900 -12.32 -16.58 -13.19
N GLY A 901 -11.61 -17.49 -12.53
CA GLY A 901 -10.18 -17.69 -12.69
C GLY A 901 -9.79 -18.08 -14.12
N ILE A 902 -10.63 -18.85 -14.81
CA ILE A 902 -10.44 -19.16 -16.24
C ILE A 902 -10.62 -17.90 -17.08
N GLN A 903 -11.71 -17.16 -16.90
CA GLN A 903 -12.05 -16.00 -17.72
C GLN A 903 -11.05 -14.84 -17.61
N ASN A 904 -10.36 -14.73 -16.48
CA ASN A 904 -9.42 -13.64 -16.18
C ASN A 904 -7.95 -14.08 -16.22
N ALA A 905 -7.67 -15.29 -16.72
CA ALA A 905 -6.31 -15.78 -16.83
C ALA A 905 -5.59 -15.19 -18.05
N ALA A 906 -4.35 -14.77 -17.83
CA ALA A 906 -3.42 -14.36 -18.86
C ALA A 906 -2.74 -15.56 -19.54
N ALA A 907 -2.58 -16.68 -18.83
CA ALA A 907 -2.06 -17.92 -19.37
C ALA A 907 -2.67 -19.16 -18.68
N TYR A 908 -2.64 -20.31 -19.38
CA TYR A 908 -3.28 -21.54 -18.92
C TYR A 908 -2.29 -22.70 -18.83
N ILE A 909 -2.35 -23.43 -17.72
CA ILE A 909 -1.59 -24.66 -17.50
C ILE A 909 -2.59 -25.80 -17.27
N ALA A 910 -2.38 -26.95 -17.90
CA ALA A 910 -3.16 -28.15 -17.65
C ALA A 910 -2.26 -29.31 -17.23
N ILE A 911 -2.73 -30.15 -16.30
CA ILE A 911 -1.92 -31.28 -15.82
C ILE A 911 -1.91 -32.50 -16.77
N SER A 912 -2.75 -32.51 -17.80
CA SER A 912 -2.83 -33.57 -18.82
C SER A 912 -3.31 -33.03 -20.17
N GLU A 913 -3.05 -33.76 -21.26
CA GLU A 913 -3.53 -33.38 -22.60
C GLU A 913 -5.06 -33.46 -22.66
N ASN A 914 -5.66 -34.41 -21.94
CA ASN A 914 -7.10 -34.53 -21.83
C ASN A 914 -7.71 -33.33 -21.12
N THR A 915 -7.16 -32.90 -19.97
CA THR A 915 -7.65 -31.72 -19.25
C THR A 915 -7.52 -30.45 -20.12
N ALA A 916 -6.44 -30.30 -20.89
CA ALA A 916 -6.29 -29.18 -21.83
C ALA A 916 -7.40 -29.19 -22.90
N ARG A 917 -7.67 -30.34 -23.51
CA ARG A 917 -8.74 -30.50 -24.50
C ARG A 917 -10.13 -30.26 -23.91
N ASP A 918 -10.36 -30.72 -22.68
CA ASP A 918 -11.64 -30.51 -21.99
C ASP A 918 -11.82 -29.05 -21.56
N LEU A 919 -10.76 -28.35 -21.15
CA LEU A 919 -10.80 -26.91 -20.88
C LEU A 919 -11.27 -26.14 -22.12
N VAL A 920 -10.61 -26.36 -23.27
CA VAL A 920 -10.95 -25.73 -24.55
C VAL A 920 -12.35 -26.13 -25.04
N LYS A 921 -12.77 -27.36 -24.77
CA LYS A 921 -14.11 -27.83 -25.13
C LYS A 921 -15.20 -27.08 -24.34
N VAL A 922 -14.95 -26.75 -23.09
CA VAL A 922 -15.89 -26.02 -22.23
C VAL A 922 -15.79 -24.50 -22.47
N PHE A 923 -14.58 -24.00 -22.74
CA PHE A 923 -14.26 -22.59 -22.99
C PHE A 923 -13.61 -22.44 -24.39
N PRO A 924 -14.42 -22.41 -25.47
CA PRO A 924 -13.95 -22.44 -26.86
C PRO A 924 -13.20 -21.19 -27.32
N GLU A 925 -13.22 -20.12 -26.53
CA GLU A 925 -12.41 -18.91 -26.71
C GLU A 925 -10.92 -19.14 -26.45
N ILE A 926 -10.55 -20.21 -25.72
CA ILE A 926 -9.18 -20.57 -25.42
C ILE A 926 -8.62 -21.42 -26.57
N ALA A 927 -7.54 -20.98 -27.19
CA ALA A 927 -6.84 -21.76 -28.22
C ALA A 927 -6.03 -22.91 -27.58
N LEU A 928 -6.07 -24.11 -28.13
CA LEU A 928 -5.39 -25.28 -27.54
C LEU A 928 -3.87 -25.10 -27.45
N GLU A 929 -3.28 -24.43 -28.44
CA GLU A 929 -1.88 -24.06 -28.50
C GLU A 929 -1.44 -23.07 -27.40
N SER A 930 -2.39 -22.34 -26.79
CA SER A 930 -2.12 -21.43 -25.66
C SER A 930 -2.11 -22.13 -24.30
N VAL A 931 -2.54 -23.41 -24.24
CA VAL A 931 -2.58 -24.19 -22.99
C VAL A 931 -1.29 -25.01 -22.85
N THR A 932 -0.49 -24.68 -21.85
CA THR A 932 0.74 -25.45 -21.55
C THR A 932 0.41 -26.72 -20.77
N VAL A 933 0.87 -27.88 -21.24
CA VAL A 933 0.64 -29.16 -20.55
C VAL A 933 1.82 -29.52 -19.63
N ALA A 934 1.63 -29.39 -18.33
CA ALA A 934 2.60 -29.71 -17.28
C ALA A 934 2.22 -31.01 -16.54
N LYS A 935 2.65 -32.16 -17.07
CA LYS A 935 2.31 -33.49 -16.53
C LYS A 935 2.88 -33.68 -15.12
N CYS A 936 2.06 -34.18 -14.18
CA CYS A 936 2.52 -34.42 -12.81
C CYS A 936 3.68 -35.41 -12.72
N GLY A 937 4.53 -35.20 -11.71
CA GLY A 937 5.68 -36.04 -11.42
C GLY A 937 5.39 -37.17 -10.42
N ILE A 938 6.44 -37.91 -10.07
CA ILE A 938 6.42 -38.93 -9.02
C ILE A 938 7.75 -38.89 -8.25
N GLU A 939 7.67 -38.95 -6.92
CA GLU A 939 8.86 -39.01 -6.06
C GLU A 939 9.41 -40.43 -6.01
N ARG A 940 10.45 -40.71 -6.80
CA ARG A 940 10.97 -42.07 -6.98
C ARG A 940 11.69 -42.63 -5.77
N LYS A 941 12.15 -41.78 -4.84
CA LYS A 941 12.75 -42.26 -3.59
C LYS A 941 11.68 -42.88 -2.68
N VAL A 942 10.45 -42.38 -2.75
CA VAL A 942 9.31 -42.88 -1.94
C VAL A 942 8.55 -43.96 -2.70
N PHE A 943 8.17 -43.71 -3.94
CA PHE A 943 7.42 -44.64 -4.79
C PHE A 943 8.36 -45.44 -5.68
N SER A 944 8.81 -46.57 -5.13
CA SER A 944 9.60 -47.57 -5.83
C SER A 944 9.27 -48.97 -5.29
N PRO A 945 9.66 -50.06 -5.97
CA PRO A 945 9.37 -51.42 -5.50
C PRO A 945 9.99 -51.70 -4.12
N ALA A 946 9.14 -51.92 -3.11
CA ALA A 946 9.58 -52.32 -1.78
C ALA A 946 10.07 -53.77 -1.74
N ASN A 947 11.00 -54.07 -0.84
CA ASN A 947 11.46 -55.44 -0.63
C ASN A 947 10.40 -56.28 0.14
N SER A 948 10.53 -57.61 0.06
CA SER A 948 9.55 -58.53 0.64
C SER A 948 9.46 -58.47 2.17
N GLU A 949 10.54 -58.12 2.86
CA GLU A 949 10.57 -58.01 4.32
C GLU A 949 9.70 -56.85 4.80
N ILE A 950 9.87 -55.66 4.20
CA ILE A 950 9.10 -54.46 4.52
C ILE A 950 7.61 -54.68 4.19
N ILE A 951 7.31 -55.32 3.05
CA ILE A 951 5.92 -55.67 2.69
C ILE A 951 5.29 -56.60 3.74
N ASN A 952 6.04 -57.59 4.24
CA ASN A 952 5.54 -58.51 5.27
C ASN A 952 5.35 -57.82 6.63
N GLN A 953 6.21 -56.86 6.98
CA GLN A 953 6.06 -56.04 8.18
C GLN A 953 4.79 -55.17 8.09
N PHE A 954 4.56 -54.52 6.95
CA PHE A 954 3.32 -53.76 6.69
C PHE A 954 2.07 -54.62 6.81
N LYS A 955 2.07 -55.80 6.17
CA LYS A 955 0.95 -56.77 6.27
C LYS A 955 0.69 -57.19 7.71
N THR A 956 1.76 -57.47 8.46
CA THR A 956 1.64 -57.83 9.89
C THR A 956 1.10 -56.67 10.72
N LYS A 957 1.58 -55.45 10.49
CA LYS A 957 1.15 -54.22 11.19
C LYS A 957 -0.36 -54.00 11.05
N TYR A 958 -0.90 -54.18 9.85
CA TYR A 958 -2.32 -53.94 9.56
C TYR A 958 -3.19 -55.21 9.57
N GLY A 959 -2.65 -56.37 9.95
CA GLY A 959 -3.42 -57.62 10.04
C GLY A 959 -3.87 -58.18 8.69
N ILE A 960 -3.18 -57.84 7.61
CA ILE A 960 -3.47 -58.33 6.25
C ILE A 960 -2.88 -59.73 6.11
N SER A 961 -3.74 -60.74 6.02
CA SER A 961 -3.33 -62.15 6.10
C SER A 961 -3.37 -62.88 4.75
N LYS A 962 -3.98 -62.26 3.73
CA LYS A 962 -4.15 -62.79 2.38
C LYS A 962 -3.52 -61.85 1.34
N PRO A 963 -3.25 -62.31 0.10
CA PRO A 963 -3.05 -61.39 -1.02
C PRO A 963 -4.23 -60.42 -1.13
N TYR A 964 -4.01 -59.18 -1.58
CA TYR A 964 -5.07 -58.18 -1.60
C TYR A 964 -5.10 -57.36 -2.88
N PHE A 965 -6.29 -56.87 -3.21
CA PHE A 965 -6.48 -55.77 -4.16
C PHE A 965 -6.56 -54.46 -3.39
N ILE A 966 -6.00 -53.40 -3.97
CA ILE A 966 -6.02 -52.07 -3.36
C ILE A 966 -6.93 -51.12 -4.16
N LEU A 967 -7.70 -50.30 -3.45
CA LEU A 967 -8.46 -49.17 -3.97
C LEU A 967 -8.01 -47.90 -3.27
N VAL A 968 -7.72 -46.86 -4.04
CA VAL A 968 -7.23 -45.57 -3.53
C VAL A 968 -8.24 -44.48 -3.84
N GLY A 969 -8.60 -43.70 -2.82
CA GLY A 969 -9.47 -42.54 -2.94
C GLY A 969 -10.92 -42.85 -3.34
N ALA A 970 -11.47 -44.01 -3.03
CA ALA A 970 -12.73 -44.54 -3.56
C ALA A 970 -14.05 -43.83 -3.10
N GLY A 971 -13.99 -42.54 -2.76
CA GLY A 971 -15.16 -41.66 -2.54
C GLY A 971 -15.57 -40.92 -3.82
N GLY A 972 -16.89 -40.71 -4.00
CA GLY A 972 -17.48 -40.03 -5.16
C GLY A 972 -17.92 -40.98 -6.28
N ASN A 973 -19.10 -40.72 -6.86
CA ASN A 973 -19.73 -41.60 -7.87
C ASN A 973 -18.88 -41.83 -9.12
N TYR A 974 -18.03 -40.87 -9.49
CA TYR A 974 -17.22 -40.96 -10.71
C TYR A 974 -16.06 -41.97 -10.59
N LYS A 975 -15.57 -42.28 -9.38
CA LYS A 975 -14.49 -43.27 -9.19
C LYS A 975 -14.95 -44.72 -9.26
N ASN A 976 -16.27 -44.93 -9.27
CA ASN A 976 -16.93 -46.17 -9.66
C ASN A 976 -16.45 -47.43 -8.91
N SER A 977 -16.16 -47.29 -7.62
CA SER A 977 -15.68 -48.38 -6.76
C SER A 977 -16.66 -49.55 -6.66
N ILE A 978 -17.96 -49.29 -6.86
CA ILE A 978 -19.02 -50.32 -6.94
C ILE A 978 -18.77 -51.34 -8.05
N LEU A 979 -18.15 -50.95 -9.17
CA LEU A 979 -17.84 -51.88 -10.25
C LEU A 979 -16.89 -52.97 -9.75
N PHE A 980 -15.87 -52.59 -8.98
CA PHE A 980 -14.96 -53.54 -8.34
C PHE A 980 -15.69 -54.48 -7.40
N PHE A 981 -16.55 -53.97 -6.51
CA PHE A 981 -17.26 -54.82 -5.55
C PHE A 981 -18.16 -55.84 -6.25
N LYS A 982 -18.91 -55.44 -7.28
CA LYS A 982 -19.73 -56.35 -8.10
C LYS A 982 -18.87 -57.44 -8.77
N ALA A 983 -17.74 -57.06 -9.37
CA ALA A 983 -16.84 -58.01 -10.04
C ALA A 983 -16.14 -58.94 -9.03
N PHE A 984 -15.73 -58.41 -7.89
CA PHE A 984 -15.10 -59.18 -6.81
C PHE A 984 -16.04 -60.24 -6.25
N ALA A 985 -17.34 -59.94 -6.13
CA ALA A 985 -18.33 -60.93 -5.68
C ALA A 985 -18.53 -62.09 -6.68
N GLN A 986 -18.30 -61.86 -7.98
CA GLN A 986 -18.36 -62.89 -9.02
C GLN A 986 -17.09 -63.74 -9.11
N LEU A 987 -15.98 -63.27 -8.52
CA LEU A 987 -14.73 -64.01 -8.48
C LEU A 987 -14.87 -65.26 -7.61
N HIS A 988 -14.80 -66.45 -8.22
CA HIS A 988 -14.91 -67.74 -7.51
C HIS A 988 -13.89 -67.92 -6.37
N SER A 989 -12.74 -67.24 -6.46
CA SER A 989 -11.66 -67.26 -5.46
C SER A 989 -11.65 -66.03 -4.54
N SER A 990 -12.72 -65.22 -4.50
CA SER A 990 -12.82 -63.98 -3.72
C SER A 990 -12.41 -64.15 -2.25
N GLN A 991 -12.83 -65.23 -1.59
CA GLN A 991 -12.47 -65.55 -0.21
C GLN A 991 -10.95 -65.75 0.02
N GLY A 992 -10.17 -65.93 -1.05
CA GLY A 992 -8.71 -66.01 -1.03
C GLY A 992 -8.01 -64.66 -0.96
N PHE A 993 -8.74 -63.55 -1.04
CA PHE A 993 -8.19 -62.19 -1.06
C PHE A 993 -8.76 -61.31 0.05
N ASP A 994 -7.93 -60.39 0.52
CA ASP A 994 -8.34 -59.23 1.30
C ASP A 994 -8.50 -58.00 0.39
N ILE A 995 -9.15 -56.95 0.88
CA ILE A 995 -9.34 -55.69 0.17
C ILE A 995 -8.75 -54.57 1.01
N VAL A 996 -7.88 -53.74 0.44
CA VAL A 996 -7.33 -52.55 1.10
C VAL A 996 -7.93 -51.31 0.47
N CYS A 997 -8.61 -50.48 1.26
CA CYS A 997 -9.14 -49.19 0.83
C CYS A 997 -8.45 -48.07 1.61
N THR A 998 -7.91 -47.08 0.91
CA THR A 998 -7.20 -45.94 1.52
C THR A 998 -7.57 -44.62 0.84
N GLY A 999 -7.37 -43.49 1.53
CA GLY A 999 -7.73 -42.14 1.09
C GLY A 999 -8.81 -41.48 1.95
N SER A 1000 -8.99 -40.17 1.79
CA SER A 1000 -9.98 -39.38 2.54
C SER A 1000 -11.42 -39.71 2.12
N GLY A 1001 -12.35 -39.67 3.08
CA GLY A 1001 -13.79 -39.78 2.82
C GLY A 1001 -14.30 -41.18 2.47
N PHE A 1002 -13.49 -42.25 2.58
CA PHE A 1002 -13.97 -43.60 2.29
C PHE A 1002 -14.86 -44.14 3.41
N THR A 1003 -16.18 -44.12 3.17
CA THR A 1003 -17.15 -44.91 3.93
C THR A 1003 -17.62 -46.07 3.07
N LEU A 1004 -17.43 -47.31 3.54
CA LEU A 1004 -18.01 -48.46 2.89
C LEU A 1004 -19.54 -48.40 3.08
N GLU A 1005 -20.24 -47.98 2.03
CA GLU A 1005 -21.71 -47.94 2.01
C GLU A 1005 -22.28 -49.31 2.41
N ALA A 1006 -23.44 -49.32 3.07
CA ALA A 1006 -24.06 -50.55 3.56
C ALA A 1006 -24.25 -51.59 2.43
N ASP A 1007 -24.55 -51.10 1.23
CA ASP A 1007 -24.78 -51.90 0.04
C ASP A 1007 -23.51 -52.59 -0.49
N TYR A 1008 -22.32 -52.06 -0.18
CA TYR A 1008 -21.05 -52.66 -0.60
C TYR A 1008 -20.67 -53.89 0.23
N ARG A 1009 -21.16 -53.99 1.48
CA ARG A 1009 -20.89 -55.14 2.37
C ARG A 1009 -21.45 -56.45 1.85
N ALA A 1010 -22.51 -56.41 1.04
CA ALA A 1010 -23.10 -57.60 0.44
C ALA A 1010 -22.14 -58.32 -0.54
N TYR A 1011 -21.17 -57.59 -1.10
CA TYR A 1011 -20.26 -58.09 -2.12
C TYR A 1011 -18.93 -58.62 -1.59
N THR A 1012 -18.65 -58.50 -0.29
CA THR A 1012 -17.34 -58.84 0.30
C THR A 1012 -17.38 -60.06 1.22
N SER A 1013 -18.43 -60.89 1.12
CA SER A 1013 -18.63 -62.06 2.00
C SER A 1013 -17.45 -63.04 1.98
N GLY A 1014 -16.74 -63.17 3.11
CA GLY A 1014 -15.60 -64.08 3.29
C GLY A 1014 -14.22 -63.43 3.07
N SER A 1015 -14.17 -62.13 2.78
CA SER A 1015 -12.97 -61.31 2.66
C SER A 1015 -12.94 -60.19 3.69
N THR A 1016 -11.75 -59.82 4.16
CA THR A 1016 -11.59 -58.69 5.08
C THR A 1016 -11.38 -57.41 4.28
N VAL A 1017 -12.16 -56.36 4.58
CA VAL A 1017 -11.97 -55.02 4.02
C VAL A 1017 -11.22 -54.16 5.05
N HIS A 1018 -10.00 -53.78 4.72
CA HIS A 1018 -9.11 -52.95 5.54
C HIS A 1018 -9.27 -51.49 5.13
N LEU A 1019 -9.80 -50.65 6.02
CA LEU A 1019 -9.92 -49.21 5.81
C LEU A 1019 -8.75 -48.52 6.49
N LEU A 1020 -7.76 -48.11 5.69
CA LEU A 1020 -6.50 -47.59 6.19
C LEU A 1020 -6.33 -46.12 5.81
N GLN A 1021 -5.68 -45.36 6.68
CA GLN A 1021 -5.06 -44.09 6.33
C GLN A 1021 -3.56 -44.32 6.34
N LEU A 1022 -2.92 -44.11 5.19
CA LEU A 1022 -1.51 -44.44 4.97
C LEU A 1022 -0.72 -43.17 4.69
N SER A 1023 0.50 -43.07 5.24
CA SER A 1023 1.49 -42.10 4.74
C SER A 1023 1.96 -42.47 3.34
N ASP A 1024 2.70 -41.59 2.67
CA ASP A 1024 3.22 -41.87 1.33
C ASP A 1024 4.18 -43.06 1.32
N GLU A 1025 5.00 -43.22 2.37
CA GLU A 1025 5.89 -44.37 2.54
C GLU A 1025 5.11 -45.67 2.77
N GLU A 1026 4.03 -45.62 3.55
CA GLU A 1026 3.19 -46.78 3.77
C GLU A 1026 2.37 -47.14 2.54
N LEU A 1027 1.90 -46.13 1.80
CA LEU A 1027 1.15 -46.29 0.57
C LEU A 1027 2.03 -46.92 -0.52
N SER A 1028 3.30 -46.52 -0.65
CA SER A 1028 4.23 -47.14 -1.59
C SER A 1028 4.46 -48.62 -1.28
N ILE A 1029 4.60 -48.97 0.00
CA ILE A 1029 4.68 -50.37 0.45
C ILE A 1029 3.38 -51.12 0.15
N ALA A 1030 2.23 -50.48 0.40
CA ALA A 1030 0.92 -51.05 0.13
C ALA A 1030 0.71 -51.34 -1.36
N TYR A 1031 1.17 -50.46 -2.27
CA TYR A 1031 1.18 -50.75 -3.70
C TYR A 1031 2.10 -51.93 -4.03
N SER A 1032 3.35 -51.92 -3.58
CA SER A 1032 4.30 -53.01 -3.87
C SER A 1032 3.84 -54.38 -3.36
N GLY A 1033 3.06 -54.42 -2.28
CA GLY A 1033 2.50 -55.65 -1.72
C GLY A 1033 1.19 -56.14 -2.34
N ALA A 1034 0.52 -55.32 -3.17
CA ALA A 1034 -0.79 -55.60 -3.74
C ALA A 1034 -0.72 -56.55 -4.94
N VAL A 1035 -1.82 -57.26 -5.20
CA VAL A 1035 -2.02 -58.04 -6.43
C VAL A 1035 -2.16 -57.09 -7.62
N ALA A 1036 -3.02 -56.08 -7.47
CA ALA A 1036 -3.19 -54.98 -8.39
C ALA A 1036 -3.87 -53.80 -7.68
N LEU A 1037 -3.61 -52.58 -8.16
CA LEU A 1037 -4.50 -51.44 -7.96
C LEU A 1037 -5.71 -51.60 -8.89
N VAL A 1038 -6.91 -51.53 -8.33
CA VAL A 1038 -8.15 -51.49 -9.11
C VAL A 1038 -8.72 -50.09 -9.04
N TYR A 1039 -8.69 -49.39 -10.17
CA TYR A 1039 -9.03 -47.97 -10.27
C TYR A 1039 -9.98 -47.72 -11.45
N PRO A 1040 -11.24 -48.22 -11.41
CA PRO A 1040 -12.15 -48.19 -12.56
C PRO A 1040 -12.85 -46.83 -12.75
N SER A 1041 -12.08 -45.74 -12.62
CA SER A 1041 -12.62 -44.37 -12.62
C SER A 1041 -13.22 -43.99 -13.98
N LYS A 1042 -14.38 -43.32 -13.95
CA LYS A 1042 -15.08 -42.78 -15.13
C LYS A 1042 -14.40 -41.52 -15.66
N TYR A 1043 -13.72 -40.78 -14.79
CA TYR A 1043 -12.97 -39.58 -15.17
C TYR A 1043 -11.87 -39.29 -14.15
N GLU A 1044 -10.71 -38.85 -14.61
CA GLU A 1044 -9.65 -38.26 -13.79
C GLU A 1044 -8.98 -37.10 -14.53
N GLY A 1045 -8.53 -36.10 -13.77
CA GLY A 1045 -7.71 -35.02 -14.33
C GLY A 1045 -6.29 -35.46 -14.68
N PHE A 1046 -5.70 -36.38 -13.90
CA PHE A 1046 -4.40 -36.99 -14.18
C PHE A 1046 -4.36 -38.49 -13.86
N GLY A 1047 -4.56 -38.85 -12.60
CA GLY A 1047 -4.47 -40.25 -12.13
C GLY A 1047 -3.18 -40.57 -11.37
N LEU A 1048 -2.80 -39.73 -10.39
CA LEU A 1048 -1.63 -39.97 -9.53
C LEU A 1048 -1.60 -41.39 -8.91
N PRO A 1049 -2.70 -41.98 -8.40
CA PRO A 1049 -2.67 -43.34 -7.88
C PRO A 1049 -2.20 -44.39 -8.89
N VAL A 1050 -2.56 -44.21 -10.17
CA VAL A 1050 -2.13 -45.10 -11.25
C VAL A 1050 -0.62 -44.97 -11.47
N LEU A 1051 -0.10 -43.74 -11.52
CA LEU A 1051 1.33 -43.47 -11.67
C LEU A 1051 2.15 -44.03 -10.49
N GLU A 1052 1.68 -43.81 -9.26
CA GLU A 1052 2.30 -44.33 -8.04
C GLU A 1052 2.35 -45.86 -8.03
N ALA A 1053 1.23 -46.52 -8.37
CA ALA A 1053 1.15 -47.97 -8.40
C ALA A 1053 2.14 -48.57 -9.40
N ILE A 1054 2.19 -48.07 -10.64
CA ILE A 1054 3.12 -48.59 -11.65
C ILE A 1054 4.59 -48.32 -11.27
N ALA A 1055 4.89 -47.20 -10.62
CA ALA A 1055 6.22 -46.88 -10.09
C ALA A 1055 6.67 -47.86 -8.99
N CYS A 1056 5.72 -48.33 -8.17
CA CYS A 1056 5.95 -49.33 -7.12
C CYS A 1056 5.97 -50.78 -7.63
N GLY A 1057 5.84 -51.02 -8.94
CA GLY A 1057 5.73 -52.36 -9.52
C GLY A 1057 4.39 -53.05 -9.24
N CYS A 1058 3.33 -52.27 -8.99
CA CYS A 1058 1.96 -52.75 -8.83
C CYS A 1058 1.22 -52.68 -10.17
N PRO A 1059 0.69 -53.80 -10.70
CA PRO A 1059 -0.17 -53.79 -11.87
C PRO A 1059 -1.44 -52.98 -11.61
N VAL A 1060 -1.97 -52.38 -12.66
CA VAL A 1060 -3.18 -51.57 -12.59
C VAL A 1060 -4.28 -52.19 -13.45
N ILE A 1061 -5.50 -52.22 -12.92
CA ILE A 1061 -6.72 -52.48 -13.68
C ILE A 1061 -7.56 -51.20 -13.65
N THR A 1062 -7.87 -50.63 -14.81
CA THR A 1062 -8.48 -49.30 -14.92
C THR A 1062 -9.31 -49.16 -16.20
N CYS A 1063 -9.99 -48.03 -16.38
CA CYS A 1063 -10.74 -47.70 -17.59
C CYS A 1063 -9.91 -46.79 -18.51
N PRO A 1064 -10.02 -46.92 -19.85
CA PRO A 1064 -9.30 -46.06 -20.80
C PRO A 1064 -9.98 -44.69 -20.98
N ASN A 1065 -10.36 -44.06 -19.87
CA ASN A 1065 -11.12 -42.81 -19.83
C ASN A 1065 -10.21 -41.63 -19.47
N ALA A 1066 -10.56 -40.43 -19.97
CA ALA A 1066 -9.89 -39.17 -19.66
C ALA A 1066 -8.34 -39.24 -19.80
N SER A 1067 -7.59 -38.77 -18.80
CA SER A 1067 -6.13 -38.77 -18.79
C SER A 1067 -5.47 -40.12 -18.50
N ILE A 1068 -6.23 -41.14 -18.08
CA ILE A 1068 -5.66 -42.42 -17.63
C ILE A 1068 -4.78 -43.10 -18.69
N PRO A 1069 -5.15 -43.16 -19.98
CA PRO A 1069 -4.28 -43.72 -21.02
C PRO A 1069 -2.94 -42.99 -21.16
N GLU A 1070 -2.91 -41.68 -20.91
CA GLU A 1070 -1.68 -40.87 -20.96
C GLU A 1070 -0.70 -41.29 -19.86
N VAL A 1071 -1.24 -41.64 -18.68
CA VAL A 1071 -0.46 -42.03 -17.50
C VAL A 1071 -0.08 -43.50 -17.54
N ALA A 1072 -1.06 -44.40 -17.72
CA ALA A 1072 -0.86 -45.85 -17.68
C ALA A 1072 -0.18 -46.39 -18.94
N GLY A 1073 -0.43 -45.84 -20.12
CA GLY A 1073 0.07 -46.40 -21.39
C GLY A 1073 -0.24 -47.90 -21.50
N GLU A 1074 0.77 -48.72 -21.82
CA GLU A 1074 0.64 -50.18 -21.91
C GLU A 1074 0.77 -50.92 -20.55
N ALA A 1075 0.84 -50.19 -19.43
CA ALA A 1075 1.10 -50.76 -18.11
C ALA A 1075 -0.15 -51.18 -17.32
N ALA A 1076 -1.33 -51.11 -17.93
CA ALA A 1076 -2.59 -51.44 -17.27
C ALA A 1076 -3.44 -52.42 -18.09
N LEU A 1077 -4.31 -53.15 -17.40
CA LEU A 1077 -5.43 -53.86 -18.03
C LEU A 1077 -6.61 -52.89 -18.11
N TYR A 1078 -6.99 -52.56 -19.35
CA TYR A 1078 -8.13 -51.68 -19.60
C TYR A 1078 -9.44 -52.46 -19.66
N ILE A 1079 -10.43 -51.99 -18.91
CA ILE A 1079 -11.80 -52.50 -18.90
C ILE A 1079 -12.80 -51.37 -19.19
N ASN A 1080 -14.02 -51.72 -19.59
CA ASN A 1080 -15.09 -50.75 -19.73
C ASN A 1080 -15.71 -50.44 -18.36
N ASP A 1081 -16.08 -49.18 -18.12
CA ASP A 1081 -16.53 -48.68 -16.82
C ASP A 1081 -17.93 -49.17 -16.37
N GLU A 1082 -18.63 -49.93 -17.21
CA GLU A 1082 -19.88 -50.61 -16.86
C GLU A 1082 -19.77 -52.15 -16.93
N ASP A 1083 -18.60 -52.69 -17.30
CA ASP A 1083 -18.40 -54.11 -17.59
C ASP A 1083 -17.88 -54.91 -16.38
N VAL A 1084 -18.82 -55.44 -15.60
CA VAL A 1084 -18.54 -56.30 -14.44
C VAL A 1084 -17.82 -57.59 -14.83
N ASP A 1085 -18.20 -58.21 -15.95
CA ASP A 1085 -17.60 -59.47 -16.42
C ASP A 1085 -16.15 -59.22 -16.89
N GLY A 1086 -15.93 -58.13 -17.63
CA GLY A 1086 -14.62 -57.67 -18.05
C GLY A 1086 -13.68 -57.41 -16.86
N LEU A 1087 -14.16 -56.72 -15.82
CA LEU A 1087 -13.39 -56.51 -14.61
C LEU A 1087 -13.11 -57.83 -13.86
N THR A 1088 -14.07 -58.75 -13.80
CA THR A 1088 -13.87 -60.09 -13.20
C THR A 1088 -12.79 -60.88 -13.93
N ASN A 1089 -12.78 -60.84 -15.27
CA ASN A 1089 -11.74 -61.45 -16.09
C ASN A 1089 -10.38 -60.79 -15.86
N ALA A 1090 -10.31 -59.46 -15.77
CA ALA A 1090 -9.08 -58.73 -15.48
C ALA A 1090 -8.51 -59.07 -14.09
N LEU A 1091 -9.37 -59.23 -13.08
CA LEU A 1091 -8.95 -59.70 -11.74
C LEU A 1091 -8.34 -61.11 -11.80
N CYS A 1092 -8.79 -61.97 -12.73
CA CYS A 1092 -8.19 -63.29 -12.95
C CYS A 1092 -6.88 -63.21 -13.75
N ASP A 1093 -6.86 -62.40 -14.80
CA ASP A 1093 -5.72 -62.27 -15.72
C ASP A 1093 -4.49 -61.65 -15.06
N VAL A 1094 -4.69 -60.64 -14.20
CA VAL A 1094 -3.59 -59.96 -13.50
C VAL A 1094 -2.80 -60.90 -12.57
N GLN A 1095 -3.39 -62.03 -12.17
CA GLN A 1095 -2.74 -63.05 -11.35
C GLN A 1095 -1.82 -63.98 -12.18
N LYS A 1096 -2.01 -64.04 -13.51
CA LYS A 1096 -1.22 -64.92 -14.38
C LYS A 1096 0.21 -64.36 -14.47
N PRO A 1097 1.26 -65.15 -14.14
CA PRO A 1097 2.64 -64.64 -14.07
C PRO A 1097 3.13 -63.91 -15.33
N ASN A 1098 2.79 -64.41 -16.52
CA ASN A 1098 3.22 -63.80 -17.79
C ASN A 1098 2.60 -62.41 -17.99
N ILE A 1099 1.31 -62.25 -17.70
CA ILE A 1099 0.60 -60.97 -17.81
C ILE A 1099 1.12 -60.02 -16.73
N ARG A 1100 1.18 -60.50 -15.48
CA ARG A 1100 1.64 -59.72 -14.33
C ARG A 1100 3.05 -59.15 -14.55
N ASN A 1101 4.01 -59.99 -14.95
CA ASN A 1101 5.39 -59.56 -15.14
C ASN A 1101 5.53 -58.59 -16.31
N SER A 1102 4.73 -58.78 -17.37
CA SER A 1102 4.69 -57.83 -18.50
C SER A 1102 4.17 -56.45 -18.07
N LEU A 1103 3.10 -56.40 -17.27
CA LEU A 1103 2.54 -55.15 -16.74
C LEU A 1103 3.51 -54.45 -15.78
N ILE A 1104 4.20 -55.20 -14.90
CA ILE A 1104 5.23 -54.63 -14.02
C ILE A 1104 6.34 -53.99 -14.86
N ALA A 1105 6.89 -54.72 -15.84
CA ALA A 1105 7.98 -54.21 -16.67
C ALA A 1105 7.56 -52.96 -17.46
N ALA A 1106 6.37 -52.99 -18.08
CA ALA A 1106 5.81 -51.83 -18.77
C ALA A 1106 5.57 -50.65 -17.81
N GLY A 1107 5.07 -50.91 -16.60
CA GLY A 1107 4.81 -49.90 -15.58
C GLY A 1107 6.05 -49.17 -15.09
N LEU A 1108 7.12 -49.92 -14.80
CA LEU A 1108 8.39 -49.34 -14.39
C LEU A 1108 9.04 -48.50 -15.50
N GLU A 1109 8.92 -48.91 -16.77
CA GLU A 1109 9.38 -48.09 -17.90
C GLU A 1109 8.48 -46.87 -18.15
N GLN A 1110 7.17 -47.00 -17.96
CA GLN A 1110 6.22 -45.90 -18.13
C GLN A 1110 6.42 -44.83 -17.05
N ALA A 1111 6.59 -45.23 -15.78
CA ALA A 1111 6.88 -44.32 -14.67
C ALA A 1111 8.15 -43.47 -14.92
N LYS A 1112 9.09 -43.97 -15.74
CA LYS A 1112 10.32 -43.22 -16.06
C LYS A 1112 10.08 -41.90 -16.77
N LYS A 1113 8.93 -41.74 -17.43
CA LYS A 1113 8.57 -40.56 -18.22
C LYS A 1113 8.08 -39.37 -17.38
N PHE A 1114 7.82 -39.59 -16.09
CA PHE A 1114 7.26 -38.60 -15.18
C PHE A 1114 8.28 -38.23 -14.09
N SER A 1115 8.50 -36.93 -13.88
CA SER A 1115 9.36 -36.38 -12.83
C SER A 1115 8.86 -35.00 -12.42
N TRP A 1116 9.04 -34.65 -11.14
CA TRP A 1116 8.66 -33.32 -10.62
C TRP A 1116 9.50 -32.20 -11.23
N SER A 1117 10.82 -32.41 -11.39
CA SER A 1117 11.68 -31.41 -12.06
C SER A 1117 11.19 -31.04 -13.47
N LYS A 1118 10.69 -32.00 -14.27
CA LYS A 1118 10.17 -31.69 -15.62
C LYS A 1118 8.89 -30.84 -15.56
N MET A 1119 8.00 -31.16 -14.62
CA MET A 1119 6.80 -30.35 -14.38
C MET A 1119 7.19 -28.94 -13.93
N ALA A 1120 8.11 -28.83 -12.97
CA ALA A 1120 8.60 -27.57 -12.43
C ALA A 1120 9.24 -26.69 -13.53
N GLU A 1121 10.10 -27.26 -14.38
CA GLU A 1121 10.71 -26.57 -15.52
C GLU A 1121 9.66 -26.06 -16.52
N THR A 1122 8.63 -26.86 -16.79
CA THR A 1122 7.54 -26.47 -17.71
C THR A 1122 6.73 -25.31 -17.13
N ILE A 1123 6.39 -25.38 -15.84
CA ILE A 1123 5.65 -24.29 -15.17
C ILE A 1123 6.51 -23.03 -15.06
N ILE A 1124 7.79 -23.15 -14.71
CA ILE A 1124 8.73 -22.01 -14.69
C ILE A 1124 8.72 -21.29 -16.03
N TYR A 1125 8.84 -22.04 -17.13
CA TYR A 1125 8.82 -21.48 -18.47
C TYR A 1125 7.54 -20.68 -18.73
N THR A 1126 6.37 -21.27 -18.46
CA THR A 1126 5.08 -20.58 -18.62
C THR A 1126 4.94 -19.35 -17.73
N LEU A 1127 5.38 -19.41 -16.47
CA LEU A 1127 5.31 -18.28 -15.56
C LEU A 1127 6.19 -17.13 -16.06
N ILE A 1128 7.41 -17.42 -16.51
CA ILE A 1128 8.31 -16.37 -17.02
C ILE A 1128 7.78 -15.78 -18.33
N GLU A 1129 7.29 -16.59 -19.26
CA GLU A 1129 6.62 -16.07 -20.46
C GLU A 1129 5.42 -15.19 -20.11
N ALA A 1130 4.63 -15.59 -19.12
CA ALA A 1130 3.47 -14.81 -18.68
C ALA A 1130 3.85 -13.43 -18.11
N THR A 1131 5.03 -13.28 -17.50
CA THR A 1131 5.52 -11.95 -17.06
C THR A 1131 5.88 -11.02 -18.23
N LEU A 1132 6.03 -11.56 -19.44
CA LEU A 1132 6.36 -10.80 -20.66
C LEU A 1132 5.14 -10.46 -21.52
N LEU A 1133 3.94 -10.92 -21.14
CA LEU A 1133 2.69 -10.62 -21.87
C LEU A 1133 2.41 -9.12 -22.06
N PRO A 1134 2.72 -8.22 -21.10
CA PRO A 1134 2.54 -6.77 -21.31
C PRO A 1134 3.34 -6.21 -22.49
N LEU A 1135 4.37 -6.93 -22.98
CA LEU A 1135 5.16 -6.50 -24.13
C LEU A 1135 4.42 -6.62 -25.47
N ASN A 1136 3.21 -7.21 -25.50
CA ASN A 1136 2.37 -7.36 -26.68
C ASN A 1136 3.13 -7.88 -27.91
N LEU A 1137 3.92 -8.93 -27.72
CA LEU A 1137 4.74 -9.52 -28.78
C LEU A 1137 3.87 -10.03 -29.93
N ARG A 1138 4.29 -9.76 -31.17
CA ARG A 1138 3.63 -10.19 -32.42
C ARG A 1138 4.54 -11.12 -33.22
N ASP A 1139 4.16 -11.42 -34.47
CA ASP A 1139 4.92 -12.31 -35.36
C ASP A 1139 6.35 -11.81 -35.63
N ILE A 1140 6.55 -10.49 -35.62
CA ILE A 1140 7.84 -9.81 -35.82
C ILE A 1140 8.10 -8.90 -34.62
N ASN A 1141 9.17 -9.14 -33.88
CA ASN A 1141 9.58 -8.33 -32.73
C ASN A 1141 10.99 -7.77 -33.01
N LEU A 1142 11.07 -6.44 -33.09
CA LEU A 1142 12.31 -5.70 -33.31
C LEU A 1142 12.65 -4.93 -32.04
N ILE A 1143 13.94 -4.74 -31.76
CA ILE A 1143 14.41 -4.04 -30.54
C ILE A 1143 15.35 -2.88 -30.86
N ILE A 1144 15.25 -1.80 -30.09
CA ILE A 1144 16.20 -0.68 -30.09
C ILE A 1144 16.68 -0.34 -28.67
N PHE A 1145 17.90 0.22 -28.59
CA PHE A 1145 18.53 0.65 -27.33
C PHE A 1145 18.91 2.14 -27.38
N PRO A 1146 17.95 3.07 -27.30
CA PRO A 1146 18.23 4.51 -27.32
C PRO A 1146 19.12 4.92 -26.15
N ASP A 1147 20.09 5.81 -26.39
CA ASP A 1147 20.79 6.50 -25.32
C ASP A 1147 20.02 7.77 -24.93
N TRP A 1148 19.21 7.65 -23.89
CA TRP A 1148 18.36 8.70 -23.34
C TRP A 1148 19.11 9.88 -22.70
N SER A 1149 20.45 9.83 -22.62
CA SER A 1149 21.27 10.95 -22.12
C SER A 1149 21.53 12.05 -23.17
N GLN A 1150 21.13 11.81 -24.41
CA GLN A 1150 21.28 12.73 -25.53
C GLN A 1150 20.32 13.92 -25.45
N SER A 1151 20.55 14.95 -26.28
CA SER A 1151 19.56 16.02 -26.44
C SER A 1151 18.28 15.51 -27.09
N GLU A 1152 17.15 15.94 -26.55
CA GLU A 1152 15.80 15.56 -26.99
C GLU A 1152 15.59 15.73 -28.50
N GLU A 1153 16.14 16.79 -29.11
CA GLU A 1153 16.05 17.05 -30.55
C GLU A 1153 16.69 15.94 -31.40
N THR A 1154 17.86 15.45 -31.01
CA THR A 1154 18.57 14.36 -31.71
C THR A 1154 17.84 13.03 -31.53
N LEU A 1155 17.45 12.74 -30.29
CA LEU A 1155 16.73 11.52 -29.95
C LEU A 1155 15.40 11.42 -30.70
N CYS A 1156 14.64 12.52 -30.78
CA CYS A 1156 13.38 12.56 -31.53
C CYS A 1156 13.59 12.24 -33.01
N LEU A 1157 14.63 12.80 -33.65
CA LEU A 1157 14.93 12.56 -35.05
C LEU A 1157 15.31 11.09 -35.33
N GLU A 1158 16.09 10.47 -34.45
CA GLU A 1158 16.47 9.05 -34.58
C GLU A 1158 15.25 8.14 -34.43
N LEU A 1159 14.42 8.37 -33.40
CA LEU A 1159 13.21 7.60 -33.17
C LEU A 1159 12.18 7.78 -34.30
N GLU A 1160 12.03 9.00 -34.82
CA GLU A 1160 11.16 9.31 -35.95
C GLU A 1160 11.53 8.50 -37.19
N GLN A 1161 12.82 8.40 -37.52
CA GLN A 1161 13.28 7.63 -38.68
C GLN A 1161 12.99 6.13 -38.55
N VAL A 1162 13.23 5.56 -37.37
CA VAL A 1162 13.00 4.14 -37.08
C VAL A 1162 11.51 3.81 -37.14
N ILE A 1163 10.69 4.57 -36.40
CA ILE A 1163 9.25 4.34 -36.29
C ILE A 1163 8.61 4.51 -37.67
N LYS A 1164 8.99 5.54 -38.43
CA LYS A 1164 8.49 5.75 -39.81
C LYS A 1164 8.79 4.57 -40.72
N ALA A 1165 10.02 4.06 -40.68
CA ALA A 1165 10.42 2.95 -41.55
C ALA A 1165 9.66 1.66 -41.24
N ILE A 1166 9.43 1.36 -39.96
CA ILE A 1166 8.66 0.19 -39.56
C ILE A 1166 7.18 0.40 -39.87
N ALA A 1167 6.61 1.55 -39.53
CA ALA A 1167 5.20 1.86 -39.72
C ALA A 1167 4.78 1.84 -41.20
N THR A 1168 5.70 2.18 -42.12
CA THR A 1168 5.47 2.12 -43.58
C THR A 1168 5.74 0.76 -44.22
N HIS A 1169 6.24 -0.22 -43.44
CA HIS A 1169 6.50 -1.58 -43.92
C HIS A 1169 5.19 -2.38 -44.07
N PRO A 1170 5.05 -3.26 -45.09
CA PRO A 1170 3.84 -4.06 -45.30
C PRO A 1170 3.41 -4.93 -44.10
N ASP A 1171 4.37 -5.38 -43.30
CA ASP A 1171 4.13 -6.19 -42.10
C ASP A 1171 4.03 -5.36 -40.79
N SER A 1172 3.88 -4.04 -40.87
CA SER A 1172 3.74 -3.14 -39.70
C SER A 1172 2.67 -3.64 -38.71
N SER A 1173 1.50 -4.05 -39.21
CA SER A 1173 0.41 -4.62 -38.40
C SER A 1173 0.76 -5.90 -37.62
N LYS A 1174 1.86 -6.58 -37.96
CA LYS A 1174 2.35 -7.79 -37.31
C LYS A 1174 3.65 -7.55 -36.54
N THR A 1175 4.06 -6.29 -36.42
CA THR A 1175 5.34 -5.91 -35.84
C THR A 1175 5.15 -5.27 -34.47
N THR A 1176 5.98 -5.68 -33.52
CA THR A 1176 6.18 -5.02 -32.23
C THR A 1176 7.58 -4.43 -32.18
N LEU A 1177 7.67 -3.13 -31.92
CA LEU A 1177 8.93 -2.43 -31.64
C LEU A 1177 9.12 -2.34 -30.12
N LEU A 1178 10.13 -3.05 -29.64
CA LEU A 1178 10.58 -3.04 -28.26
C LEU A 1178 11.60 -1.92 -28.07
N ILE A 1179 11.37 -1.04 -27.10
CA ILE A 1179 12.25 0.09 -26.80
C ILE A 1179 12.81 -0.07 -25.38
N ASP A 1180 14.13 -0.16 -25.26
CA ASP A 1180 14.79 -0.10 -23.96
C ASP A 1180 14.66 1.29 -23.34
N ASN A 1181 14.16 1.37 -22.12
CA ASN A 1181 14.01 2.61 -21.33
C ASN A 1181 14.70 2.50 -19.96
N GLY A 1182 15.71 1.64 -19.81
CA GLY A 1182 16.29 1.27 -18.51
C GLY A 1182 16.94 2.41 -17.69
N ASN A 1183 17.20 3.58 -18.30
CA ASN A 1183 17.83 4.76 -17.70
C ASN A 1183 16.94 6.03 -17.71
N ILE A 1184 15.65 5.91 -18.02
CA ILE A 1184 14.65 7.00 -17.97
C ILE A 1184 13.34 6.47 -17.39
N SER A 1185 12.45 7.33 -16.89
CA SER A 1185 11.09 6.88 -16.51
C SER A 1185 10.26 6.53 -17.75
N GLU A 1186 9.36 5.55 -17.62
CA GLU A 1186 8.44 5.18 -18.70
C GLU A 1186 7.52 6.33 -19.11
N GLU A 1187 7.11 7.17 -18.15
CA GLU A 1187 6.27 8.35 -18.38
C GLU A 1187 6.99 9.39 -19.27
N GLU A 1188 8.25 9.69 -18.98
CA GLU A 1188 9.06 10.60 -19.80
C GLU A 1188 9.34 10.02 -21.19
N ALA A 1189 9.67 8.72 -21.28
CA ALA A 1189 9.87 8.03 -22.56
C ALA A 1189 8.58 8.03 -23.41
N ALA A 1190 7.42 7.77 -22.80
CA ALA A 1190 6.12 7.79 -23.45
C ALA A 1190 5.75 9.18 -23.98
N LEU A 1191 6.07 10.26 -23.25
CA LEU A 1191 5.87 11.63 -23.72
C LEU A 1191 6.69 11.95 -24.98
N ILE A 1192 7.95 11.48 -25.03
CA ILE A 1192 8.82 11.64 -26.21
C ILE A 1192 8.26 10.85 -27.39
N ILE A 1193 7.87 9.59 -27.19
CA ILE A 1193 7.25 8.78 -28.24
C ILE A 1193 5.93 9.40 -28.73
N SER A 1194 5.09 9.93 -27.83
CA SER A 1194 3.86 10.63 -28.22
C SER A 1194 4.16 11.86 -29.08
N SER A 1195 5.23 12.60 -28.77
CA SER A 1195 5.67 13.76 -29.54
C SER A 1195 6.14 13.37 -30.95
N VAL A 1196 6.95 12.30 -31.05
CA VAL A 1196 7.39 11.73 -32.34
C VAL A 1196 6.18 11.25 -33.16
N SER A 1197 5.23 10.57 -32.53
CA SER A 1197 4.00 10.07 -33.15
C SER A 1197 3.16 11.22 -33.73
N MET A 1198 3.00 12.30 -32.96
CA MET A 1198 2.26 13.48 -33.38
C MET A 1198 2.95 14.21 -34.54
N ASN A 1199 4.29 14.27 -34.54
CA ASN A 1199 5.06 14.84 -35.65
C ASN A 1199 4.89 14.04 -36.94
N LEU A 1200 4.98 12.71 -36.89
CA LEU A 1200 4.75 11.83 -38.04
C LEU A 1200 3.33 11.97 -38.60
N LEU A 1201 2.33 12.05 -37.73
CA LEU A 1201 0.95 12.27 -38.16
C LEU A 1201 0.76 13.63 -38.85
N MET A 1202 1.34 14.70 -38.28
CA MET A 1202 1.16 16.06 -38.76
C MET A 1202 1.97 16.39 -40.02
N GLN A 1203 3.16 15.82 -40.18
CA GLN A 1203 4.07 16.15 -41.28
C GLN A 1203 3.99 15.16 -42.44
N GLU A 1204 3.71 13.88 -42.15
CA GLU A 1204 3.79 12.79 -43.12
C GLU A 1204 2.43 12.08 -43.33
N GLU A 1205 1.36 12.54 -42.66
CA GLU A 1205 0.02 11.92 -42.66
C GLU A 1205 0.06 10.42 -42.27
N LEU A 1206 1.05 10.03 -41.46
CA LEU A 1206 1.26 8.65 -41.03
C LEU A 1206 0.67 8.43 -39.63
N ASP A 1207 -0.44 7.71 -39.56
CA ASP A 1207 -1.01 7.27 -38.28
C ASP A 1207 -0.37 5.94 -37.85
N ILE A 1208 0.46 6.01 -36.81
CA ILE A 1208 1.13 4.81 -36.27
C ILE A 1208 0.18 3.96 -35.41
N SER A 1209 -0.91 4.54 -34.91
CA SER A 1209 -1.81 3.88 -33.95
C SER A 1209 -2.68 2.78 -34.59
N GLU A 1210 -2.79 2.77 -35.92
CA GLU A 1210 -3.57 1.76 -36.67
C GLU A 1210 -2.75 0.54 -37.11
N GLY A 1211 -1.45 0.46 -36.78
CA GLY A 1211 -0.57 -0.60 -37.32
C GLY A 1211 0.51 -1.13 -36.39
N LEU A 1212 1.43 -0.27 -35.93
CA LEU A 1212 2.64 -0.70 -35.22
C LEU A 1212 2.40 -0.79 -33.71
N GLU A 1213 2.74 -1.91 -33.08
CA GLU A 1213 2.83 -1.98 -31.61
C GLU A 1213 4.16 -1.40 -31.15
N ILE A 1214 4.15 -0.52 -30.15
CA ILE A 1214 5.35 -0.04 -29.48
C ILE A 1214 5.23 -0.40 -28.00
N SER A 1215 6.23 -1.12 -27.48
CA SER A 1215 6.29 -1.47 -26.06
C SER A 1215 7.62 -1.09 -25.45
N PHE A 1216 7.58 -0.53 -24.25
CA PHE A 1216 8.76 -0.31 -23.43
C PHE A 1216 9.13 -1.59 -22.67
N LEU A 1217 10.43 -1.86 -22.54
CA LEU A 1217 10.91 -3.09 -21.90
C LEU A 1217 10.97 -3.00 -20.37
N GLY A 1218 11.08 -1.78 -19.82
CA GLY A 1218 11.39 -1.58 -18.41
C GLY A 1218 12.72 -2.24 -18.02
N GLN A 1219 12.81 -2.71 -16.77
CA GLN A 1219 13.98 -3.43 -16.26
C GLN A 1219 13.70 -4.93 -16.22
N LEU A 1220 14.21 -5.68 -17.21
CA LEU A 1220 14.05 -7.14 -17.27
C LEU A 1220 15.19 -7.89 -16.57
N SER A 1221 14.85 -8.97 -15.87
CA SER A 1221 15.80 -9.91 -15.25
C SER A 1221 16.54 -10.78 -16.26
N GLU A 1222 17.65 -11.43 -15.84
CA GLU A 1222 18.37 -12.39 -16.71
C GLU A 1222 17.47 -13.54 -17.20
N ILE A 1223 16.53 -14.00 -16.35
CA ILE A 1223 15.62 -15.10 -16.71
C ILE A 1223 14.55 -14.65 -17.70
N GLN A 1224 14.05 -13.42 -17.59
CA GLN A 1224 13.15 -12.80 -18.55
C GLN A 1224 13.85 -12.54 -19.88
N TRP A 1225 15.08 -12.01 -19.87
CA TRP A 1225 15.89 -11.86 -21.08
C TRP A 1225 16.11 -13.19 -21.78
N LYS A 1226 16.42 -14.26 -21.04
CA LYS A 1226 16.57 -15.60 -21.63
C LYS A 1226 15.29 -16.11 -22.32
N ALA A 1227 14.11 -15.73 -21.83
CA ALA A 1227 12.83 -16.06 -22.45
C ALA A 1227 12.48 -15.12 -23.62
N LEU A 1228 12.84 -13.84 -23.54
CA LEU A 1228 12.54 -12.83 -24.55
C LEU A 1228 13.47 -12.93 -25.78
N LEU A 1229 14.77 -13.17 -25.59
CA LEU A 1229 15.77 -13.18 -26.67
C LEU A 1229 15.40 -14.07 -27.87
N PRO A 1230 14.90 -15.32 -27.69
CA PRO A 1230 14.46 -16.16 -28.81
C PRO A 1230 13.26 -15.59 -29.59
N CYS A 1231 12.49 -14.69 -28.97
CA CYS A 1231 11.33 -14.05 -29.57
C CYS A 1231 11.69 -12.79 -30.37
N ILE A 1232 12.92 -12.28 -30.26
CA ILE A 1232 13.41 -11.09 -30.97
C ILE A 1232 14.05 -11.51 -32.30
N GLN A 1233 13.55 -10.96 -33.40
CA GLN A 1233 14.03 -11.26 -34.74
C GLN A 1233 15.31 -10.47 -35.06
N ALA A 1234 15.35 -9.18 -34.71
CA ALA A 1234 16.51 -8.33 -34.95
C ALA A 1234 16.55 -7.06 -34.07
N ARG A 1235 17.76 -6.53 -33.88
CA ARG A 1235 18.03 -5.21 -33.31
C ARG A 1235 18.19 -4.17 -34.41
N ILE A 1236 17.57 -3.00 -34.28
CA ILE A 1236 17.81 -1.86 -35.18
C ILE A 1236 18.89 -0.99 -34.54
N VAL A 1237 19.99 -0.75 -35.25
CA VAL A 1237 21.11 0.04 -34.74
C VAL A 1237 20.78 1.52 -34.88
N LEU A 1238 20.80 2.25 -33.76
CA LEU A 1238 20.66 3.71 -33.73
C LEU A 1238 22.02 4.40 -33.94
N GLU A 1239 22.04 5.71 -34.23
CA GLU A 1239 23.31 6.44 -34.37
C GLU A 1239 24.05 6.50 -33.03
N SER A 1240 23.29 6.61 -31.94
CA SER A 1240 23.79 6.62 -30.57
C SER A 1240 23.01 5.64 -29.68
N GLU A 1241 23.66 4.53 -29.31
CA GLU A 1241 23.06 3.44 -28.52
C GLU A 1241 23.61 3.34 -27.10
N ASN A 1242 22.75 2.93 -26.17
CA ASN A 1242 23.15 2.60 -24.81
C ASN A 1242 23.93 1.27 -24.77
N GLN A 1243 25.26 1.36 -24.79
CA GLN A 1243 26.15 0.20 -24.79
C GLN A 1243 26.08 -0.63 -23.49
N GLU A 1244 25.76 0.01 -22.36
CA GLU A 1244 25.61 -0.70 -21.09
C GLU A 1244 24.36 -1.57 -21.09
N ALA A 1245 23.23 -1.05 -21.57
CA ALA A 1245 21.98 -1.80 -21.71
C ALA A 1245 22.12 -3.00 -22.66
N ILE A 1246 22.81 -2.82 -23.79
CA ILE A 1246 23.07 -3.92 -24.75
C ILE A 1246 23.86 -5.06 -24.10
N ALA A 1247 24.91 -4.73 -23.33
CA ALA A 1247 25.75 -5.70 -22.66
C ALA A 1247 24.98 -6.46 -21.56
N VAL A 1248 24.15 -5.75 -20.79
CA VAL A 1248 23.27 -6.36 -19.76
C VAL A 1248 22.26 -7.32 -20.39
N ALA A 1249 21.64 -6.92 -21.51
CA ALA A 1249 20.69 -7.75 -22.25
C ALA A 1249 21.34 -8.92 -23.01
N LYS A 1250 22.68 -8.98 -23.10
CA LYS A 1250 23.45 -9.89 -23.97
C LYS A 1250 22.99 -9.81 -25.43
N ALA A 1251 22.52 -8.62 -25.83
CA ALA A 1251 21.89 -8.36 -27.11
C ALA A 1251 22.91 -8.25 -28.26
N GLU A 1252 24.22 -8.38 -27.98
CA GLU A 1252 25.26 -8.40 -29.04
C GLU A 1252 25.13 -9.62 -29.96
N THR A 1253 24.41 -10.65 -29.50
CA THR A 1253 24.20 -11.91 -30.23
C THR A 1253 22.98 -11.88 -31.18
N ILE A 1254 22.14 -10.84 -31.09
CA ILE A 1254 20.94 -10.68 -31.93
C ILE A 1254 21.37 -10.18 -33.32
N PRO A 1255 20.78 -10.72 -34.42
CA PRO A 1255 20.95 -10.14 -35.75
C PRO A 1255 20.62 -8.64 -35.75
N TYR A 1256 21.37 -7.80 -36.49
CA TYR A 1256 21.14 -6.35 -36.46
C TYR A 1256 21.03 -5.74 -37.87
N TYR A 1257 20.26 -4.65 -37.97
CA TYR A 1257 20.14 -3.82 -39.16
C TYR A 1257 20.89 -2.50 -38.97
N GLN A 1258 21.87 -2.23 -39.84
CA GLN A 1258 22.79 -1.09 -39.73
C GLN A 1258 22.35 0.15 -40.52
N ASP A 1259 21.35 0.03 -41.41
CA ASP A 1259 20.93 1.07 -42.33
C ASP A 1259 19.47 0.86 -42.74
N ILE A 1260 18.57 1.66 -42.17
CA ILE A 1260 17.11 1.50 -42.23
C ILE A 1260 16.57 1.74 -43.66
N ALA A 1261 17.27 2.57 -44.46
CA ALA A 1261 16.85 2.96 -45.79
C ALA A 1261 17.22 1.95 -46.92
N SER A 1262 18.06 0.94 -46.64
CA SER A 1262 18.61 0.06 -47.68
C SER A 1262 18.36 -1.45 -47.48
N ASN A 1263 17.94 -1.91 -46.29
CA ASN A 1263 17.92 -3.34 -45.95
C ASN A 1263 16.60 -3.93 -45.38
N LEU A 1264 15.50 -3.16 -45.30
CA LEU A 1264 14.18 -3.67 -44.87
C LEU A 1264 13.32 -4.24 -46.03
N ASN A 1265 13.94 -4.79 -47.08
CA ASN A 1265 13.27 -5.44 -48.22
C ASN A 1265 13.27 -6.97 -48.13
#